data_AF-A0A505HBQ1-F1
#
_entry.id   AF-A0A505HBQ1-F1
#
_cell.length_a   1.000
_cell.length_b   1.000
_cell.length_c   1.000
_cell.angle_alpha   90.00
_cell.angle_beta   90.00
_cell.angle_gamma   90.00
#
_symmetry.space_group_name_H-M   'P 1'
#
loop_
_entity.id
_entity.type
_entity.pdbx_description
1 polymer ?
#
loop_
_entity_poly.entity_id
_entity_poly.type
_entity_poly.pdbx_seq_one_letter_code
_entity_poly.pdbx_strand_id
1 'polypeptide(L)'
;MASSILRHRSVSAFGAAVLGIATLFTPVPALAAPTTAPAPDHSTMVGEVPSDKTPNINDGNVVAIHDAGSKVIVGGSFTNAQNRGSSPTPVDRRGLLAFDKATGKIDNAFAPVLDNDVTAIIAGPTPGTVYVAGKFNKVGDKNFRKLALLNVADGTPVEGFKGPAFNGTVSDIALVDGHLLVGGIFTTVTATTNRNGLASLNPTTGAVDDYLTVALTENHNWTPTNNGASAGVGVEKFTVSPDGKHLVVIGNFKKADGVVHDQIVRINLGENSATIADWNTDSYAAACKYTAFDSWVRDVQFSPDSKYFVVVTTGASYPGTLCDSAARWETDATGAGQKPTWTNFSGGDTFLSVGISEKAIYVGGHFRWSNNPLARDKAGPGAVPRASIAALDPVSGLPLSWNPGRHPRGYGVTEMLVTPEGLWLGSDQEYIGDFDYQRKRLAFFPLAGGNAPHSTSTKGLPGNVYQAGRAAQTEVLYRVNAGGPAIPATDGGPDWAADSEASPSPYHNTGNSVTTYPTNATFDATVPASTPATLFNSERWDESTAPDMQWDIPVAAGTRIDVRIYMANRWSGTSKPGNRKFDVSVDGVLKLNDFDPVVAAGGTDRGTMQSISLVSDGVVDIDFGRVVQNPLVHGIEIVKTAPTPDASDVLYRVNAGGDQMAAPSGPAWAADTAAAPSTYHNTGSQVTSYPTNAALDATVPAGTPVELFNSERWDESTAPDMQWDFPVPAGTPVQVRLYLANRYAGTATAGKRKFNVSIDGVVKLSNFDPITAIGATNRGTMRAFPVTSDGNIDIDFGRVLENPLVQAIEIVKLPPVPPSTTVDSITKRTYDGASSVGNAMSVPNGDNTGWSNIKGAFWVGGDLFYGVGGDLYKRSFDGTEFGTAKKLDPYHDAKWDLVVTGSAPEGSTYAGMTGNFSAELPNVTAMFYSKGRVYYSLAGQSTLFWRGFAPDTGTVGAERNTVTGTTGFADAGGLFLDGDTLYVVSRSTGNLASMAWSGGVPTGTATVRSGPSVDDVDWRGTSVFVGP
;
A
#
# COMPACT_ATOMS: atom_id res chain seq x y z
N MET A 1 -65.75 -62.06 6.17
CA MET A 1 -65.56 -63.43 5.67
C MET A 1 -64.08 -63.68 5.49
N ALA A 2 -63.57 -64.74 6.11
CA ALA A 2 -62.34 -65.54 5.88
C ALA A 2 -61.00 -64.83 5.54
N SER A 3 -59.96 -64.96 6.38
CA SER A 3 -58.97 -66.07 6.43
C SER A 3 -57.99 -66.02 5.24
N SER A 4 -56.75 -65.52 5.41
CA SER A 4 -55.53 -66.21 5.89
C SER A 4 -54.94 -67.28 4.94
N ILE A 5 -53.59 -67.34 4.91
CA ILE A 5 -52.67 -68.48 4.62
C ILE A 5 -51.84 -68.27 3.32
N LEU A 6 -50.52 -68.02 3.35
CA LEU A 6 -49.32 -68.76 3.86
C LEU A 6 -48.70 -69.74 2.84
N ARG A 7 -47.37 -69.87 2.94
CA ARG A 7 -46.43 -70.98 2.54
C ARG A 7 -45.53 -70.68 1.32
N HIS A 8 -44.23 -71.01 1.26
CA HIS A 8 -43.34 -71.82 2.13
C HIS A 8 -41.87 -71.81 1.64
N ARG A 9 -40.98 -72.40 2.47
CA ARG A 9 -39.64 -73.05 2.22
C ARG A 9 -38.39 -72.17 2.44
N SER A 10 -37.51 -72.28 3.46
CA SER A 10 -36.80 -73.32 4.28
C SER A 10 -35.57 -74.01 3.68
N VAL A 11 -34.46 -74.02 4.47
CA VAL A 11 -33.42 -75.07 4.77
C VAL A 11 -32.02 -74.41 5.04
N SER A 12 -31.52 -74.27 6.29
CA SER A 12 -30.65 -75.15 7.16
C SER A 12 -29.12 -74.91 6.99
N ALA A 13 -28.17 -75.01 7.95
CA ALA A 13 -28.09 -75.18 9.42
C ALA A 13 -26.59 -75.09 9.89
N PHE A 14 -26.35 -75.17 11.22
CA PHE A 14 -25.10 -75.24 12.05
C PHE A 14 -24.54 -73.89 12.52
N GLY A 15 -24.34 -73.53 13.81
CA GLY A 15 -24.24 -74.21 15.13
C GLY A 15 -22.97 -73.66 15.81
N ALA A 16 -22.97 -72.91 16.92
CA ALA A 16 -23.21 -73.36 18.31
C ALA A 16 -23.37 -72.19 19.32
N ALA A 17 -24.12 -72.48 20.40
CA ALA A 17 -24.31 -71.91 21.75
C ALA A 17 -23.41 -70.74 22.23
N VAL A 18 -23.88 -69.75 23.02
CA VAL A 18 -24.37 -69.86 24.42
C VAL A 18 -25.39 -68.75 24.79
N LEU A 19 -26.34 -69.11 25.68
CA LEU A 19 -27.49 -68.36 26.22
C LEU A 19 -27.17 -67.06 26.98
N GLY A 20 -28.10 -66.10 26.89
CA GLY A 20 -28.32 -65.05 27.89
C GLY A 20 -29.48 -64.12 27.51
N ILE A 21 -30.62 -64.24 28.20
CA ILE A 21 -31.86 -63.45 27.99
C ILE A 21 -31.60 -61.97 28.31
N ALA A 22 -31.84 -61.08 27.35
CA ALA A 22 -32.04 -59.65 27.59
C ALA A 22 -33.16 -59.13 26.67
N THR A 23 -34.14 -58.49 27.30
CA THR A 23 -35.26 -57.75 26.69
C THR A 23 -34.79 -56.83 25.57
N LEU A 24 -35.31 -57.02 24.36
CA LEU A 24 -35.14 -56.10 23.22
C LEU A 24 -35.84 -54.77 23.51
N PHE A 25 -35.10 -53.82 24.09
CA PHE A 25 -35.33 -52.40 23.81
C PHE A 25 -34.87 -52.17 22.37
N THR A 26 -35.80 -51.86 21.47
CA THR A 26 -35.43 -51.24 20.20
C THR A 26 -34.81 -49.87 20.52
N PRO A 27 -33.55 -49.58 20.14
CA PRO A 27 -33.03 -48.24 20.29
C PRO A 27 -33.89 -47.32 19.43
N VAL A 28 -34.59 -46.40 20.09
CA VAL A 28 -35.11 -45.21 19.43
C VAL A 28 -33.88 -44.51 18.84
N PRO A 29 -33.86 -44.18 17.53
CA PRO A 29 -32.76 -43.40 16.99
C PRO A 29 -32.63 -42.14 17.84
N ALA A 30 -31.43 -41.91 18.39
CA ALA A 30 -31.11 -40.66 19.06
C ALA A 30 -31.56 -39.53 18.12
N LEU A 31 -32.52 -38.71 18.54
CA LEU A 31 -32.83 -37.48 17.83
C LEU A 31 -31.51 -36.71 17.73
N ALA A 32 -31.06 -36.44 16.51
CA ALA A 32 -29.95 -35.55 16.27
C ALA A 32 -30.20 -34.24 17.05
N ALA A 33 -29.18 -33.77 17.76
CA ALA A 33 -29.21 -32.46 18.39
C ALA A 33 -29.65 -31.40 17.37
N PRO A 34 -30.41 -30.37 17.76
CA PRO A 34 -30.72 -29.26 16.87
C PRO A 34 -29.41 -28.70 16.33
N THR A 35 -29.27 -28.70 15.01
CA THR A 35 -28.15 -28.12 14.28
C THR A 35 -28.00 -26.65 14.68
N THR A 36 -26.77 -26.18 14.84
CA THR A 36 -26.46 -24.74 14.99
C THR A 36 -27.21 -23.93 13.93
N ALA A 37 -27.62 -22.71 14.28
CA ALA A 37 -28.32 -21.84 13.33
C ALA A 37 -27.48 -21.72 12.04
N PRO A 38 -28.09 -21.83 10.84
CA PRO A 38 -27.35 -21.75 9.60
C PRO A 38 -26.62 -20.41 9.54
N ALA A 39 -25.38 -20.44 9.04
CA ALA A 39 -24.61 -19.23 8.77
C ALA A 39 -25.44 -18.26 7.91
N PRO A 40 -25.25 -16.93 8.07
CA PRO A 40 -25.97 -15.95 7.26
C PRO A 40 -25.82 -16.15 5.75
N ASP A 41 -24.67 -16.64 5.27
CA ASP A 41 -24.39 -16.87 3.84
C ASP A 41 -24.59 -15.60 2.98
N HIS A 42 -24.16 -14.46 3.51
CA HIS A 42 -24.24 -13.19 2.81
C HIS A 42 -23.20 -13.12 1.69
N SER A 43 -23.66 -12.80 0.48
CA SER A 43 -22.78 -12.46 -0.66
C SER A 43 -22.58 -10.95 -0.83
N THR A 44 -23.41 -10.15 -0.18
CA THR A 44 -23.38 -8.68 -0.18
C THR A 44 -23.48 -8.14 1.26
N MET A 45 -23.28 -6.83 1.44
CA MET A 45 -23.81 -6.15 2.63
C MET A 45 -25.35 -6.10 2.55
N VAL A 46 -26.02 -5.76 3.65
CA VAL A 46 -27.46 -5.45 3.64
C VAL A 46 -27.74 -4.11 2.95
N GLY A 47 -28.97 -3.89 2.51
CA GLY A 47 -29.42 -2.61 1.95
C GLY A 47 -29.48 -1.50 3.01
N GLU A 48 -29.44 -0.24 2.60
CA GLU A 48 -29.52 0.91 3.53
C GLU A 48 -30.95 1.32 3.89
N VAL A 49 -31.94 0.87 3.12
CA VAL A 49 -33.36 1.18 3.36
C VAL A 49 -33.97 0.11 4.25
N PRO A 50 -34.40 0.44 5.48
CA PRO A 50 -35.00 -0.55 6.36
C PRO A 50 -36.40 -0.94 5.89
N SER A 51 -36.76 -2.22 6.03
CA SER A 51 -38.09 -2.77 5.77
C SER A 51 -39.17 -2.04 6.56
N ASP A 52 -40.35 -1.86 5.97
CA ASP A 52 -41.53 -1.30 6.62
C ASP A 52 -42.35 -2.35 7.39
N LYS A 53 -41.91 -3.61 7.39
CA LYS A 53 -42.55 -4.77 8.03
C LYS A 53 -42.06 -5.00 9.45
N THR A 54 -42.08 -3.94 10.26
CA THR A 54 -41.82 -4.01 11.70
C THR A 54 -42.96 -3.36 12.48
N PRO A 55 -43.31 -3.88 13.67
CA PRO A 55 -44.19 -3.17 14.58
C PRO A 55 -43.48 -1.94 15.16
N ASN A 56 -44.24 -1.04 15.76
CA ASN A 56 -43.69 0.07 16.53
C ASN A 56 -43.59 -0.35 18.00
N ILE A 57 -42.37 -0.36 18.55
CA ILE A 57 -42.15 -0.49 19.99
C ILE A 57 -42.08 0.92 20.58
N ASN A 58 -43.04 1.26 21.42
CA ASN A 58 -43.37 2.65 21.72
C ASN A 58 -42.51 3.27 22.84
N ASP A 59 -41.91 2.44 23.68
CA ASP A 59 -41.08 2.84 24.82
C ASP A 59 -39.93 1.85 25.07
N GLY A 60 -39.13 2.09 26.11
CA GLY A 60 -38.02 1.21 26.52
C GLY A 60 -36.95 1.02 25.43
N ASN A 61 -36.21 -0.08 25.56
CA ASN A 61 -35.15 -0.49 24.63
C ASN A 61 -35.40 -1.91 24.12
N VAL A 62 -34.95 -2.20 22.90
CA VAL A 62 -34.85 -3.57 22.35
C VAL A 62 -33.42 -4.06 22.50
N VAL A 63 -33.21 -5.13 23.27
CA VAL A 63 -31.87 -5.66 23.59
C VAL A 63 -31.71 -7.15 23.26
N ALA A 64 -32.76 -7.79 22.75
CA ALA A 64 -32.72 -9.16 22.28
C ALA A 64 -33.69 -9.33 21.10
N ILE A 65 -33.23 -10.02 20.06
CA ILE A 65 -34.05 -10.34 18.89
C ILE A 65 -33.79 -11.80 18.55
N HIS A 66 -34.85 -12.55 18.27
CA HIS A 66 -34.75 -13.92 17.79
C HIS A 66 -35.63 -14.12 16.56
N ASP A 67 -35.03 -14.62 15.49
CA ASP A 67 -35.73 -15.03 14.28
C ASP A 67 -36.23 -16.47 14.44
N ALA A 68 -37.53 -16.63 14.62
CA ALA A 68 -38.21 -17.92 14.77
C ALA A 68 -38.83 -18.40 13.45
N GLY A 69 -38.28 -17.98 12.31
CA GLY A 69 -38.74 -18.36 10.96
C GLY A 69 -39.89 -17.49 10.48
N SER A 70 -41.14 -17.91 10.71
CA SER A 70 -42.32 -17.13 10.29
C SER A 70 -42.63 -15.96 11.22
N LYS A 71 -42.06 -15.98 12.44
CA LYS A 71 -42.22 -14.95 13.45
C LYS A 71 -40.86 -14.41 13.87
N VAL A 72 -40.85 -13.18 14.33
CA VAL A 72 -39.72 -12.61 15.07
C VAL A 72 -40.17 -12.33 16.49
N ILE A 73 -39.34 -12.71 17.45
CA ILE A 73 -39.58 -12.52 18.88
C ILE A 73 -38.58 -11.48 19.39
N VAL A 74 -39.07 -10.49 20.12
CA VAL A 74 -38.31 -9.31 20.52
C VAL A 74 -38.36 -9.15 22.04
N GLY A 75 -37.21 -8.93 22.65
CA GLY A 75 -37.01 -8.79 24.09
C GLY A 75 -36.42 -7.45 24.48
N GLY A 76 -36.79 -6.97 25.67
CA GLY A 76 -36.20 -5.75 26.22
C GLY A 76 -36.90 -5.22 27.46
N SER A 77 -36.86 -3.90 27.61
CA SER A 77 -37.45 -3.17 28.76
C SER A 77 -38.75 -2.42 28.41
N PHE A 78 -39.23 -2.55 27.17
CA PHE A 78 -40.46 -1.90 26.71
C PHE A 78 -41.69 -2.42 27.45
N THR A 79 -42.75 -1.61 27.52
CA THR A 79 -44.00 -1.97 28.19
C THR A 79 -45.18 -2.10 27.23
N ASN A 80 -45.09 -1.49 26.05
CA ASN A 80 -46.16 -1.55 25.05
C ASN A 80 -45.64 -1.43 23.61
N ALA A 81 -46.43 -1.95 22.67
CA ALA A 81 -46.15 -1.92 21.25
C ALA A 81 -47.42 -1.67 20.44
N GLN A 82 -47.30 -1.37 19.16
CA GLN A 82 -48.44 -1.19 18.25
C GLN A 82 -48.10 -1.64 16.83
N ASN A 83 -49.12 -2.04 16.08
CA ASN A 83 -48.96 -2.27 14.64
C ASN A 83 -48.62 -0.96 13.92
N ARG A 84 -47.70 -1.01 12.96
CA ARG A 84 -47.33 0.16 12.16
C ARG A 84 -48.52 0.61 11.31
N GLY A 85 -48.73 1.93 11.24
CA GLY A 85 -49.82 2.53 10.48
C GLY A 85 -51.21 2.43 11.15
N SER A 86 -51.32 1.84 12.34
CA SER A 86 -52.56 1.85 13.12
C SER A 86 -52.68 3.13 13.95
N SER A 87 -53.80 3.86 13.80
CA SER A 87 -54.18 5.00 14.66
C SER A 87 -54.79 4.48 15.96
N PRO A 88 -54.54 5.13 17.10
CA PRO A 88 -53.98 4.53 18.32
C PRO A 88 -54.66 3.23 18.76
N THR A 89 -53.92 2.13 18.71
CA THR A 89 -54.25 0.92 19.48
C THR A 89 -52.97 0.26 19.98
N PRO A 90 -52.27 0.84 20.98
CA PRO A 90 -51.21 0.16 21.69
C PRO A 90 -51.73 -1.11 22.36
N VAL A 91 -50.86 -2.11 22.45
CA VAL A 91 -51.10 -3.33 23.20
C VAL A 91 -50.02 -3.47 24.27
N ASP A 92 -50.43 -3.86 25.47
CA ASP A 92 -49.52 -4.07 26.59
C ASP A 92 -48.64 -5.30 26.29
N ARG A 93 -47.33 -5.08 26.27
CA ARG A 93 -46.30 -6.09 26.02
C ARG A 93 -45.10 -5.73 26.87
N ARG A 94 -45.05 -6.28 28.08
CA ARG A 94 -43.92 -6.02 28.97
C ARG A 94 -42.76 -6.92 28.62
N GLY A 95 -41.73 -6.33 28.03
CA GLY A 95 -40.41 -6.89 27.78
C GLY A 95 -40.35 -8.00 26.75
N LEU A 96 -41.47 -8.49 26.23
CA LEU A 96 -41.51 -9.59 25.27
C LEU A 96 -42.72 -9.46 24.33
N LEU A 97 -42.47 -9.56 23.03
CA LEU A 97 -43.53 -9.67 22.01
C LEU A 97 -43.07 -10.56 20.85
N ALA A 98 -44.02 -11.10 20.09
CA ALA A 98 -43.77 -11.69 18.79
C ALA A 98 -44.58 -10.95 17.71
N PHE A 99 -44.09 -10.99 16.47
CA PHE A 99 -44.82 -10.49 15.30
C PHE A 99 -44.54 -11.37 14.09
N ASP A 100 -45.47 -11.34 13.14
CA ASP A 100 -45.35 -12.04 11.86
C ASP A 100 -44.29 -11.36 10.98
N LYS A 101 -43.25 -12.10 10.59
CA LYS A 101 -42.07 -11.57 9.88
C LYS A 101 -42.44 -10.97 8.52
N ALA A 102 -43.41 -11.58 7.83
CA ALA A 102 -43.80 -11.16 6.48
C ALA A 102 -44.65 -9.88 6.47
N THR A 103 -45.51 -9.70 7.46
CA THR A 103 -46.49 -8.60 7.51
C THR A 103 -46.12 -7.50 8.50
N GLY A 104 -45.22 -7.75 9.45
CA GLY A 104 -44.88 -6.83 10.54
C GLY A 104 -45.98 -6.69 11.61
N LYS A 105 -47.02 -7.54 11.57
CA LYS A 105 -48.15 -7.47 12.50
C LYS A 105 -47.83 -8.20 13.80
N ILE A 106 -48.07 -7.53 14.93
CA ILE A 106 -47.98 -8.12 16.27
C ILE A 106 -48.85 -9.36 16.33
N ASP A 107 -48.26 -10.45 16.80
CA ASP A 107 -48.96 -11.68 17.10
C ASP A 107 -49.62 -11.56 18.47
N ASN A 108 -50.95 -11.58 18.49
CA ASN A 108 -51.72 -11.52 19.74
C ASN A 108 -51.91 -12.88 20.39
N ALA A 109 -51.62 -13.99 19.70
CA ALA A 109 -51.65 -15.32 20.32
C ALA A 109 -50.46 -15.48 21.27
N PHE A 110 -49.26 -15.05 20.86
CA PHE A 110 -48.08 -15.04 21.72
C PHE A 110 -48.10 -13.84 22.68
N ALA A 111 -48.66 -14.02 23.87
CA ALA A 111 -48.86 -12.96 24.86
C ALA A 111 -48.46 -13.38 26.30
N PRO A 112 -47.19 -13.76 26.53
CA PRO A 112 -46.70 -14.05 27.88
C PRO A 112 -46.72 -12.80 28.77
N VAL A 113 -47.06 -12.98 30.05
CA VAL A 113 -47.04 -11.91 31.06
C VAL A 113 -45.80 -12.05 31.95
N LEU A 114 -44.85 -11.12 31.82
CA LEU A 114 -43.62 -11.07 32.61
C LEU A 114 -43.67 -9.92 33.62
N ASP A 115 -43.02 -10.08 34.77
CA ASP A 115 -42.93 -9.06 35.82
C ASP A 115 -41.72 -8.11 35.66
N ASN A 116 -40.82 -8.38 34.73
CA ASN A 116 -39.60 -7.59 34.50
C ASN A 116 -39.00 -7.83 33.09
N ASP A 117 -37.88 -7.16 32.82
CA ASP A 117 -37.20 -7.11 31.51
C ASP A 117 -36.66 -8.48 31.03
N VAL A 118 -36.60 -8.62 29.71
CA VAL A 118 -35.93 -9.72 28.99
C VAL A 118 -34.62 -9.21 28.40
N THR A 119 -33.54 -9.97 28.58
CA THR A 119 -32.19 -9.61 28.10
C THR A 119 -31.65 -10.54 27.02
N ALA A 120 -32.18 -11.76 26.92
CA ALA A 120 -31.76 -12.73 25.90
C ALA A 120 -32.91 -13.64 25.47
N ILE A 121 -32.91 -14.02 24.19
CA ILE A 121 -33.88 -14.89 23.55
C ILE A 121 -33.14 -15.80 22.56
N ILE A 122 -33.32 -17.11 22.68
CA ILE A 122 -32.77 -18.09 21.73
C ILE A 122 -33.81 -19.17 21.42
N ALA A 123 -33.59 -19.94 20.35
CA ALA A 123 -34.41 -21.09 20.03
C ALA A 123 -34.45 -22.09 21.20
N GLY A 124 -35.61 -22.67 21.46
CA GLY A 124 -35.76 -23.77 22.40
C GLY A 124 -35.21 -25.09 21.83
N PRO A 125 -35.12 -26.15 22.65
CA PRO A 125 -34.52 -27.42 22.25
C PRO A 125 -35.42 -28.25 21.30
N THR A 126 -36.69 -27.84 21.17
CA THR A 126 -37.66 -28.47 20.28
C THR A 126 -38.29 -27.42 19.36
N PRO A 127 -38.56 -27.74 18.08
CA PRO A 127 -39.20 -26.80 17.16
C PRO A 127 -40.49 -26.21 17.73
N GLY A 128 -40.67 -24.89 17.61
CA GLY A 128 -41.83 -24.19 18.15
C GLY A 128 -41.73 -23.82 19.64
N THR A 129 -40.55 -23.95 20.26
CA THR A 129 -40.27 -23.46 21.61
C THR A 129 -39.17 -22.40 21.61
N VAL A 130 -39.15 -21.52 22.62
CA VAL A 130 -38.19 -20.41 22.74
C VAL A 130 -37.76 -20.23 24.20
N TYR A 131 -36.45 -20.09 24.44
CA TYR A 131 -35.98 -19.66 25.76
C TYR A 131 -36.01 -18.15 25.88
N VAL A 132 -36.39 -17.69 27.06
CA VAL A 132 -36.33 -16.28 27.43
C VAL A 132 -35.61 -16.15 28.75
N ALA A 133 -34.64 -15.24 28.81
CA ALA A 133 -33.87 -14.94 29.99
C ALA A 133 -33.86 -13.44 30.31
N GLY A 134 -33.66 -13.09 31.59
CA GLY A 134 -33.54 -11.70 31.99
C GLY A 134 -33.73 -11.48 33.49
N LYS A 135 -34.44 -10.40 33.83
CA LYS A 135 -34.63 -9.93 35.21
C LYS A 135 -35.94 -10.41 35.85
N PHE A 136 -36.81 -11.05 35.08
CA PHE A 136 -38.14 -11.48 35.55
C PHE A 136 -38.05 -12.60 36.61
N ASN A 137 -39.09 -12.74 37.42
CA ASN A 137 -39.26 -13.83 38.38
C ASN A 137 -40.49 -14.69 38.10
N LYS A 138 -41.39 -14.21 37.24
CA LYS A 138 -42.66 -14.87 36.94
C LYS A 138 -42.98 -14.86 35.45
N VAL A 139 -43.66 -15.92 35.02
CA VAL A 139 -44.38 -16.00 33.73
C VAL A 139 -45.84 -16.34 34.05
N GLY A 140 -46.73 -15.37 33.87
CA GLY A 140 -48.07 -15.41 34.45
C GLY A 140 -47.99 -15.59 35.97
N ASP A 141 -48.69 -16.57 36.50
CA ASP A 141 -48.66 -16.90 37.94
C ASP A 141 -47.57 -17.91 38.34
N LYS A 142 -46.82 -18.45 37.36
CA LYS A 142 -45.79 -19.46 37.61
C LYS A 142 -44.45 -18.81 37.94
N ASN A 143 -43.77 -19.33 38.97
CA ASN A 143 -42.42 -18.91 39.33
C ASN A 143 -41.40 -19.45 38.33
N PHE A 144 -40.84 -18.57 37.51
CA PHE A 144 -39.71 -18.83 36.63
C PHE A 144 -38.69 -17.73 36.91
N ARG A 145 -37.71 -18.04 37.76
CA ARG A 145 -36.69 -17.06 38.13
C ARG A 145 -35.69 -16.94 37.00
N LYS A 146 -35.75 -15.82 36.28
CA LYS A 146 -34.75 -15.34 35.31
C LYS A 146 -34.63 -16.14 34.02
N LEU A 147 -35.17 -17.35 33.95
CA LEU A 147 -35.14 -18.22 32.78
C LEU A 147 -36.45 -19.01 32.64
N ALA A 148 -37.03 -19.00 31.44
CA ALA A 148 -38.20 -19.80 31.10
C ALA A 148 -38.09 -20.37 29.67
N LEU A 149 -38.74 -21.51 29.44
CA LEU A 149 -38.95 -22.09 28.12
C LEU A 149 -40.43 -21.95 27.77
N LEU A 150 -40.74 -21.26 26.67
CA LEU A 150 -42.10 -20.91 26.26
C LEU A 150 -42.46 -21.53 24.90
N ASN A 151 -43.74 -21.78 24.67
CA ASN A 151 -44.28 -22.16 23.36
C ASN A 151 -44.37 -20.94 22.44
N VAL A 152 -43.82 -21.01 21.22
CA VAL A 152 -43.86 -19.93 20.22
C VAL A 152 -45.28 -19.67 19.69
N ALA A 153 -46.17 -20.64 19.84
CA ALA A 153 -47.57 -20.50 19.42
C ALA A 153 -48.33 -19.47 20.27
N ASP A 154 -48.17 -19.49 21.60
CA ASP A 154 -49.02 -18.75 22.53
C ASP A 154 -48.29 -18.11 23.75
N GLY A 155 -46.99 -18.36 23.90
CA GLY A 155 -46.18 -17.84 25.02
C GLY A 155 -46.40 -18.58 26.34
N THR A 156 -47.13 -19.69 26.36
CA THR A 156 -47.30 -20.49 27.59
C THR A 156 -46.01 -21.23 27.95
N PRO A 157 -45.68 -21.41 29.25
CA PRO A 157 -44.52 -22.19 29.66
C PRO A 157 -44.62 -23.65 29.23
N VAL A 158 -43.55 -24.18 28.64
CA VAL A 158 -43.45 -25.59 28.20
C VAL A 158 -43.51 -26.52 29.42
N GLU A 159 -44.35 -27.56 29.33
CA GLU A 159 -44.49 -28.55 30.37
C GLU A 159 -43.21 -29.41 30.49
N GLY A 160 -42.78 -29.68 31.71
CA GLY A 160 -41.56 -30.47 31.99
C GLY A 160 -40.30 -29.62 32.21
N PHE A 161 -40.20 -28.43 31.64
CA PHE A 161 -39.10 -27.50 31.95
C PHE A 161 -39.34 -26.85 33.31
N LYS A 162 -38.47 -27.15 34.27
CA LYS A 162 -38.49 -26.51 35.60
C LYS A 162 -37.44 -25.41 35.59
N GLY A 163 -37.90 -24.16 35.61
CA GLY A 163 -37.00 -23.00 35.67
C GLY A 163 -36.03 -23.12 36.86
N PRO A 164 -34.71 -23.04 36.63
CA PRO A 164 -33.74 -22.99 37.73
C PRO A 164 -33.98 -21.75 38.58
N ALA A 165 -33.75 -21.86 39.88
CA ALA A 165 -34.03 -20.80 40.84
C ALA A 165 -32.85 -19.82 40.99
N PHE A 166 -32.40 -19.20 39.89
CA PHE A 166 -31.30 -18.24 39.89
C PHE A 166 -31.54 -17.10 40.91
N ASN A 167 -30.48 -16.72 41.64
CA ASN A 167 -30.57 -15.66 42.66
C ASN A 167 -30.29 -14.24 42.11
N GLY A 168 -29.82 -14.11 40.88
CA GLY A 168 -29.48 -12.85 40.24
C GLY A 168 -29.82 -12.87 38.74
N THR A 169 -29.54 -11.78 38.03
CA THR A 169 -29.90 -11.62 36.61
C THR A 169 -29.21 -12.67 35.76
N VAL A 170 -29.95 -13.29 34.84
CA VAL A 170 -29.36 -14.02 33.71
C VAL A 170 -29.27 -13.03 32.55
N SER A 171 -28.05 -12.73 32.12
CA SER A 171 -27.78 -11.72 31.09
C SER A 171 -27.87 -12.33 29.69
N ASP A 172 -27.35 -13.54 29.52
CA ASP A 172 -27.22 -14.19 28.21
C ASP A 172 -27.33 -15.72 28.29
N ILE A 173 -27.70 -16.36 27.18
CA ILE A 173 -27.91 -17.81 27.07
C ILE A 173 -27.55 -18.34 25.66
N ALA A 174 -27.06 -19.57 25.57
CA ALA A 174 -26.87 -20.27 24.30
C ALA A 174 -27.11 -21.77 24.43
N LEU A 175 -27.53 -22.42 23.34
CA LEU A 175 -27.64 -23.86 23.25
C LEU A 175 -26.48 -24.42 22.41
N VAL A 176 -25.71 -25.35 22.97
CA VAL A 176 -24.61 -26.03 22.27
C VAL A 176 -24.52 -27.48 22.72
N ASP A 177 -24.40 -28.41 21.78
CA ASP A 177 -24.18 -29.85 22.03
C ASP A 177 -25.07 -30.48 23.13
N GLY A 178 -26.35 -30.07 23.17
CA GLY A 178 -27.30 -30.60 24.15
C GLY A 178 -27.21 -29.98 25.54
N HIS A 179 -26.47 -28.88 25.70
CA HIS A 179 -26.37 -28.09 26.93
C HIS A 179 -26.89 -26.66 26.72
N LEU A 180 -27.75 -26.20 27.63
CA LEU A 180 -28.12 -24.80 27.72
C LEU A 180 -27.11 -24.09 28.62
N LEU A 181 -26.22 -23.31 28.00
CA LEU A 181 -25.27 -22.46 28.69
C LEU A 181 -25.97 -21.19 29.17
N VAL A 182 -25.66 -20.78 30.40
CA VAL A 182 -26.29 -19.64 31.06
C VAL A 182 -25.21 -18.76 31.68
N GLY A 183 -25.25 -17.47 31.35
CA GLY A 183 -24.34 -16.45 31.84
C GLY A 183 -25.09 -15.31 32.50
N GLY A 184 -24.60 -14.80 33.62
CA GLY A 184 -25.17 -13.60 34.22
C GLY A 184 -24.48 -13.15 35.50
N ILE A 185 -25.19 -12.31 36.25
CA ILE A 185 -24.75 -11.78 37.54
C ILE A 185 -25.49 -12.57 38.64
N PHE A 186 -25.02 -13.77 38.92
CA PHE A 186 -25.58 -14.67 39.93
C PHE A 186 -24.47 -15.46 40.64
N THR A 187 -24.76 -15.96 41.84
CA THR A 187 -23.87 -16.86 42.59
C THR A 187 -24.45 -18.25 42.82
N THR A 188 -25.77 -18.42 42.63
CA THR A 188 -26.45 -19.72 42.73
C THR A 188 -27.44 -19.91 41.59
N VAL A 189 -27.57 -21.17 41.14
CA VAL A 189 -28.48 -21.60 40.05
C VAL A 189 -29.72 -22.29 40.60
N THR A 190 -29.57 -22.93 41.76
CA THR A 190 -30.67 -23.46 42.58
C THR A 190 -30.52 -22.94 44.00
N ALA A 191 -31.39 -23.38 44.91
CA ALA A 191 -31.24 -23.06 46.33
C ALA A 191 -29.99 -23.70 46.97
N THR A 192 -29.39 -24.71 46.35
CA THR A 192 -28.30 -25.51 46.93
C THR A 192 -27.06 -25.63 46.03
N THR A 193 -27.13 -25.18 44.77
CA THR A 193 -26.04 -25.30 43.80
C THR A 193 -25.43 -23.94 43.50
N ASN A 194 -24.17 -23.76 43.89
CA ASN A 194 -23.38 -22.55 43.64
C ASN A 194 -22.76 -22.59 42.25
N ARG A 195 -22.88 -21.49 41.50
CA ARG A 195 -22.14 -21.22 40.26
C ARG A 195 -21.95 -19.71 40.15
N ASN A 196 -20.70 -19.26 40.01
CA ASN A 196 -20.37 -17.83 40.01
C ASN A 196 -20.39 -17.30 38.57
N GLY A 197 -21.57 -16.90 38.12
CA GLY A 197 -21.79 -16.22 36.84
C GLY A 197 -21.96 -17.09 35.60
N LEU A 198 -21.47 -18.34 35.59
CA LEU A 198 -21.62 -19.29 34.47
C LEU A 198 -22.18 -20.64 34.93
N ALA A 199 -23.12 -21.19 34.18
CA ALA A 199 -23.70 -22.50 34.43
C ALA A 199 -24.11 -23.21 33.13
N SER A 200 -24.33 -24.52 33.23
CA SER A 200 -24.93 -25.33 32.18
C SER A 200 -26.11 -26.11 32.73
N LEU A 201 -27.12 -26.28 31.89
CA LEU A 201 -28.37 -26.94 32.23
C LEU A 201 -28.72 -27.97 31.15
N ASN A 202 -29.41 -29.03 31.56
CA ASN A 202 -30.16 -29.87 30.65
C ASN A 202 -31.25 -29.01 29.97
N PRO A 203 -31.24 -28.90 28.64
CA PRO A 203 -32.12 -27.96 27.95
C PRO A 203 -33.59 -28.37 28.07
N THR A 204 -33.92 -29.66 28.06
CA THR A 204 -35.33 -30.08 28.09
C THR A 204 -35.96 -29.91 29.48
N THR A 205 -35.20 -30.19 30.54
CA THR A 205 -35.75 -30.26 31.91
C THR A 205 -35.43 -29.04 32.77
N GLY A 206 -34.38 -28.28 32.44
CA GLY A 206 -33.86 -27.19 33.26
C GLY A 206 -33.02 -27.67 34.47
N ALA A 207 -32.73 -28.96 34.58
CA ALA A 207 -31.85 -29.48 35.62
C ALA A 207 -30.41 -28.97 35.41
N VAL A 208 -29.73 -28.56 36.48
CA VAL A 208 -28.31 -28.14 36.42
C VAL A 208 -27.43 -29.36 36.16
N ASP A 209 -26.44 -29.21 35.27
CA ASP A 209 -25.40 -30.21 35.03
C ASP A 209 -23.99 -29.62 35.25
N ASP A 210 -22.96 -30.46 35.17
CA ASP A 210 -21.56 -30.10 35.47
C ASP A 210 -20.72 -29.85 34.20
N TYR A 211 -21.34 -29.60 33.04
CA TYR A 211 -20.62 -29.36 31.79
C TYR A 211 -19.80 -28.05 31.83
N LEU A 212 -20.39 -26.93 32.28
CA LEU A 212 -19.74 -25.63 32.42
C LEU A 212 -19.73 -25.18 33.88
N THR A 213 -18.58 -25.33 34.54
CA THR A 213 -18.38 -25.02 35.97
C THR A 213 -17.43 -23.85 36.24
N VAL A 214 -16.93 -23.18 35.19
CA VAL A 214 -15.97 -22.06 35.32
C VAL A 214 -16.53 -20.98 36.25
N ALA A 215 -15.77 -20.62 37.27
CA ALA A 215 -16.15 -19.63 38.27
C ALA A 215 -15.57 -18.25 37.95
N LEU A 216 -16.44 -17.27 37.71
CA LEU A 216 -16.05 -15.86 37.52
C LEU A 216 -16.04 -15.15 38.88
N THR A 217 -14.91 -14.53 39.23
CA THR A 217 -14.72 -13.89 40.53
C THR A 217 -14.01 -12.55 40.42
N GLU A 218 -14.18 -11.74 41.48
CA GLU A 218 -13.62 -10.40 41.67
C GLU A 218 -14.12 -9.37 40.64
N ASN A 219 -14.30 -8.12 41.05
CA ASN A 219 -14.68 -7.05 40.14
C ASN A 219 -13.50 -6.62 39.27
N HIS A 220 -13.77 -6.22 38.02
CA HIS A 220 -12.75 -5.63 37.14
C HIS A 220 -12.21 -4.31 37.72
N ASN A 221 -13.12 -3.36 37.95
CA ASN A 221 -12.80 -1.97 38.28
C ASN A 221 -12.91 -1.62 39.77
N TRP A 222 -13.61 -2.41 40.58
CA TRP A 222 -13.89 -2.05 41.97
C TRP A 222 -12.99 -2.77 42.96
N THR A 223 -12.49 -2.00 43.92
CA THR A 223 -11.96 -2.48 45.18
C THR A 223 -12.63 -1.71 46.32
N PRO A 224 -12.59 -2.21 47.57
CA PRO A 224 -13.09 -1.47 48.73
C PRO A 224 -12.46 -0.08 48.93
N THR A 225 -11.36 0.23 48.23
CA THR A 225 -10.56 1.44 48.42
C THR A 225 -10.59 2.42 47.25
N ASN A 226 -11.16 2.07 46.09
CA ASN A 226 -11.00 2.87 44.87
C ASN A 226 -12.26 3.62 44.37
N ASN A 227 -13.41 3.46 45.04
CA ASN A 227 -14.69 4.07 44.67
C ASN A 227 -15.14 3.79 43.21
N GLY A 228 -14.67 2.67 42.62
CA GLY A 228 -15.14 2.23 41.31
C GLY A 228 -16.62 1.83 41.33
N ALA A 229 -17.22 1.70 40.15
CA ALA A 229 -18.55 1.14 40.02
C ALA A 229 -18.52 -0.35 40.48
N SER A 230 -19.45 -0.72 41.38
CA SER A 230 -19.39 -1.93 42.20
C SER A 230 -20.57 -2.90 42.00
N ALA A 231 -21.16 -2.94 40.79
CA ALA A 231 -22.17 -3.93 40.43
C ALA A 231 -21.64 -5.37 40.59
N GLY A 232 -22.56 -6.33 40.61
CA GLY A 232 -22.23 -7.73 40.82
C GLY A 232 -21.25 -8.28 39.77
N VAL A 233 -20.46 -9.27 40.19
CA VAL A 233 -19.51 -9.99 39.35
C VAL A 233 -20.25 -10.99 38.46
N GLY A 234 -19.89 -11.06 37.19
CA GLY A 234 -20.49 -12.03 36.27
C GLY A 234 -20.44 -11.62 34.81
N VAL A 235 -21.27 -12.29 34.01
CA VAL A 235 -21.32 -12.15 32.55
C VAL A 235 -22.22 -11.00 32.13
N GLU A 236 -21.73 -10.21 31.17
CA GLU A 236 -22.53 -9.23 30.43
C GLU A 236 -23.11 -9.88 29.16
N LYS A 237 -22.24 -10.48 28.33
CA LYS A 237 -22.57 -11.18 27.08
C LYS A 237 -21.60 -12.34 26.85
N PHE A 238 -22.02 -13.34 26.07
CA PHE A 238 -21.12 -14.36 25.56
C PHE A 238 -21.54 -14.86 24.18
N THR A 239 -20.61 -15.45 23.44
CA THR A 239 -20.90 -16.06 22.13
C THR A 239 -20.26 -17.43 22.03
N VAL A 240 -20.98 -18.36 21.41
CA VAL A 240 -20.46 -19.68 21.00
C VAL A 240 -20.01 -19.58 19.54
N SER A 241 -18.90 -20.21 19.18
CA SER A 241 -18.46 -20.27 17.78
C SER A 241 -19.43 -21.14 16.97
N PRO A 242 -19.68 -20.80 15.69
CA PRO A 242 -20.58 -21.57 14.83
C PRO A 242 -20.25 -23.08 14.73
N ASP A 243 -18.99 -23.46 14.91
CA ASP A 243 -18.55 -24.86 14.94
C ASP A 243 -18.77 -25.58 16.29
N GLY A 244 -19.29 -24.87 17.30
CA GLY A 244 -19.64 -25.40 18.62
C GLY A 244 -18.47 -25.58 19.58
N LYS A 245 -17.24 -25.24 19.20
CA LYS A 245 -16.02 -25.61 19.96
C LYS A 245 -15.49 -24.54 20.89
N HIS A 246 -15.91 -23.30 20.73
CA HIS A 246 -15.36 -22.18 21.48
C HIS A 246 -16.47 -21.31 22.06
N LEU A 247 -16.22 -20.82 23.27
CA LEU A 247 -17.05 -19.85 23.96
C LEU A 247 -16.17 -18.67 24.34
N VAL A 248 -16.60 -17.46 24.02
CA VAL A 248 -15.98 -16.22 24.51
C VAL A 248 -16.97 -15.53 25.44
N VAL A 249 -16.55 -15.30 26.67
CA VAL A 249 -17.36 -14.69 27.72
C VAL A 249 -16.77 -13.33 28.07
N ILE A 250 -17.62 -12.31 28.11
CA ILE A 250 -17.24 -10.95 28.51
C ILE A 250 -18.10 -10.45 29.69
N GLY A 251 -17.56 -9.59 30.54
CA GLY A 251 -18.33 -8.97 31.62
C GLY A 251 -17.53 -8.36 32.76
N ASN A 252 -18.18 -8.17 33.91
CA ASN A 252 -17.58 -7.62 35.12
C ASN A 252 -16.95 -8.73 35.95
N PHE A 253 -15.75 -9.16 35.57
CA PHE A 253 -14.94 -10.09 36.37
C PHE A 253 -13.45 -9.85 36.18
N LYS A 254 -12.62 -10.16 37.19
CA LYS A 254 -11.16 -10.11 37.08
C LYS A 254 -10.55 -11.49 36.80
N LYS A 255 -11.20 -12.54 37.30
CA LYS A 255 -10.67 -13.90 37.30
C LYS A 255 -11.68 -14.92 36.81
N ALA A 256 -11.17 -15.94 36.14
CA ALA A 256 -11.87 -17.19 35.82
C ALA A 256 -11.07 -18.35 36.44
N ASP A 257 -11.74 -19.19 37.25
CA ASP A 257 -11.12 -20.28 38.03
C ASP A 257 -9.87 -19.86 38.83
N GLY A 258 -9.88 -18.62 39.34
CA GLY A 258 -8.79 -18.05 40.14
C GLY A 258 -7.60 -17.49 39.34
N VAL A 259 -7.61 -17.63 38.01
CA VAL A 259 -6.59 -17.08 37.10
C VAL A 259 -7.09 -15.76 36.49
N VAL A 260 -6.18 -14.79 36.30
CA VAL A 260 -6.54 -13.47 35.75
C VAL A 260 -6.98 -13.59 34.29
N HIS A 261 -8.23 -13.21 34.06
CA HIS A 261 -8.90 -13.10 32.77
C HIS A 261 -9.79 -11.85 32.88
N ASP A 262 -9.17 -10.69 32.70
CA ASP A 262 -9.82 -9.43 33.08
C ASP A 262 -10.87 -9.02 32.04
N GLN A 263 -12.14 -9.09 32.45
CA GLN A 263 -13.35 -8.88 31.65
C GLN A 263 -13.58 -9.82 30.47
N ILE A 264 -12.64 -10.69 30.12
CA ILE A 264 -12.77 -11.62 29.00
C ILE A 264 -12.08 -12.95 29.28
N VAL A 265 -12.75 -14.06 28.97
CA VAL A 265 -12.19 -15.41 28.99
C VAL A 265 -12.65 -16.20 27.78
N ARG A 266 -11.74 -16.97 27.18
CA ARG A 266 -12.07 -17.97 26.15
C ARG A 266 -12.11 -19.36 26.79
N ILE A 267 -13.14 -20.12 26.46
CA ILE A 267 -13.41 -21.46 26.98
C ILE A 267 -13.54 -22.41 25.78
N ASN A 268 -12.85 -23.54 25.84
CA ASN A 268 -13.03 -24.64 24.91
C ASN A 268 -14.26 -25.45 25.35
N LEU A 269 -15.15 -25.73 24.40
CA LEU A 269 -16.32 -26.58 24.56
C LEU A 269 -15.97 -27.98 24.06
N GLY A 270 -15.51 -28.83 24.99
CA GLY A 270 -15.20 -30.23 24.70
C GLY A 270 -16.45 -31.10 24.75
N GLU A 271 -16.33 -32.37 24.35
CA GLU A 271 -17.48 -33.29 24.29
C GLU A 271 -18.22 -33.47 25.63
N ASN A 272 -17.50 -33.46 26.76
CA ASN A 272 -18.06 -33.78 28.07
C ASN A 272 -17.90 -32.65 29.11
N SER A 273 -17.03 -31.67 28.85
CA SER A 273 -16.79 -30.57 29.76
C SER A 273 -16.22 -29.35 29.05
N ALA A 274 -16.52 -28.18 29.57
CA ALA A 274 -15.94 -26.92 29.16
C ALA A 274 -14.70 -26.57 29.99
N THR A 275 -13.63 -26.12 29.35
CA THR A 275 -12.35 -25.81 30.01
C THR A 275 -11.79 -24.49 29.52
N ILE A 276 -11.16 -23.70 30.39
CA ILE A 276 -10.47 -22.46 29.97
C ILE A 276 -9.44 -22.78 28.88
N ALA A 277 -9.46 -21.99 27.81
CA ALA A 277 -8.52 -22.12 26.69
C ALA A 277 -7.16 -21.48 27.02
N ASP A 278 -6.09 -21.95 26.39
CA ASP A 278 -4.78 -21.27 26.43
C ASP A 278 -4.80 -20.01 25.56
N TRP A 279 -5.51 -18.98 26.01
CA TRP A 279 -5.63 -17.68 25.37
C TRP A 279 -5.92 -16.63 26.43
N ASN A 280 -5.15 -15.55 26.46
CA ASN A 280 -5.41 -14.44 27.36
C ASN A 280 -4.91 -13.09 26.81
N THR A 281 -5.58 -12.01 27.15
CA THR A 281 -5.18 -10.65 26.80
C THR A 281 -5.24 -9.71 28.01
N ASP A 282 -4.34 -8.75 28.05
CA ASP A 282 -4.30 -7.64 29.01
C ASP A 282 -4.98 -6.37 28.45
N SER A 283 -5.43 -6.40 27.19
CA SER A 283 -5.92 -5.21 26.49
C SER A 283 -7.25 -4.68 27.05
N TYR A 284 -7.96 -5.51 27.84
CA TYR A 284 -9.19 -5.15 28.56
C TYR A 284 -8.97 -4.85 30.05
N ALA A 285 -7.73 -4.74 30.52
CA ALA A 285 -7.45 -4.50 31.94
C ALA A 285 -7.51 -3.02 32.37
N ALA A 286 -7.61 -2.09 31.41
CA ALA A 286 -7.62 -0.66 31.69
C ALA A 286 -8.91 -0.20 32.40
N ALA A 287 -8.79 0.81 33.27
CA ALA A 287 -9.90 1.36 34.05
C ALA A 287 -10.70 2.44 33.28
N CYS A 288 -11.33 2.06 32.16
CA CYS A 288 -12.09 2.97 31.29
C CYS A 288 -13.30 3.58 32.00
N LYS A 289 -13.23 4.89 32.32
CA LYS A 289 -14.27 5.65 33.06
C LYS A 289 -14.86 4.83 34.22
N TYR A 290 -13.96 4.25 35.02
CA TYR A 290 -14.24 3.21 36.02
C TYR A 290 -15.25 3.59 37.12
N THR A 291 -15.53 4.88 37.33
CA THR A 291 -16.57 5.35 38.26
C THR A 291 -17.98 5.29 37.69
N ALA A 292 -18.14 5.14 36.37
CA ALA A 292 -19.43 5.07 35.69
C ALA A 292 -19.74 3.66 35.14
N PHE A 293 -18.72 2.83 34.92
CA PHE A 293 -18.86 1.52 34.31
C PHE A 293 -18.16 0.43 35.12
N ASP A 294 -18.93 -0.54 35.61
CA ASP A 294 -18.42 -1.71 36.34
C ASP A 294 -17.58 -2.59 35.41
N SER A 295 -18.05 -2.73 34.18
CA SER A 295 -17.37 -3.31 33.03
C SER A 295 -17.65 -2.43 31.80
N TRP A 296 -16.68 -2.37 30.89
CA TRP A 296 -16.76 -1.53 29.69
C TRP A 296 -16.74 -2.33 28.37
N VAL A 297 -16.64 -3.65 28.42
CA VAL A 297 -16.98 -4.54 27.30
C VAL A 297 -18.50 -4.66 27.18
N ARG A 298 -19.04 -4.69 25.96
CA ARG A 298 -20.50 -4.60 25.73
C ARG A 298 -21.08 -5.76 24.95
N ASP A 299 -20.44 -6.16 23.86
CA ASP A 299 -20.92 -7.27 23.04
C ASP A 299 -19.74 -7.98 22.35
N VAL A 300 -19.97 -9.24 22.00
CA VAL A 300 -18.99 -10.11 21.34
C VAL A 300 -19.70 -11.07 20.39
N GLN A 301 -19.17 -11.23 19.17
CA GLN A 301 -19.70 -12.18 18.19
C GLN A 301 -18.58 -12.90 17.45
N PHE A 302 -18.80 -14.18 17.15
CA PHE A 302 -17.93 -14.95 16.25
C PHE A 302 -18.27 -14.68 14.79
N SER A 303 -17.24 -14.75 13.95
CA SER A 303 -17.39 -14.86 12.50
C SER A 303 -18.14 -16.14 12.11
N PRO A 304 -18.93 -16.13 11.01
CA PRO A 304 -19.65 -17.31 10.54
C PRO A 304 -18.77 -18.55 10.30
N ASP A 305 -17.49 -18.36 9.96
CA ASP A 305 -16.52 -19.44 9.74
C ASP A 305 -15.70 -19.80 10.98
N SER A 306 -16.05 -19.25 12.15
CA SER A 306 -15.41 -19.45 13.46
C SER A 306 -13.95 -19.00 13.58
N LYS A 307 -13.33 -18.37 12.57
CA LYS A 307 -11.89 -18.06 12.57
C LYS A 307 -11.49 -16.86 13.42
N TYR A 308 -12.41 -15.94 13.62
CA TYR A 308 -12.19 -14.76 14.47
C TYR A 308 -13.46 -14.38 15.23
N PHE A 309 -13.29 -13.55 16.26
CA PHE A 309 -14.39 -12.88 16.95
C PHE A 309 -14.09 -11.38 17.10
N VAL A 310 -15.14 -10.59 17.30
CA VAL A 310 -15.05 -9.15 17.48
C VAL A 310 -15.68 -8.78 18.80
N VAL A 311 -15.01 -7.91 19.56
CA VAL A 311 -15.52 -7.35 20.82
C VAL A 311 -15.70 -5.85 20.63
N VAL A 312 -16.84 -5.32 21.11
CA VAL A 312 -17.14 -3.89 21.12
C VAL A 312 -17.26 -3.33 22.52
N THR A 313 -16.91 -2.05 22.69
CA THR A 313 -16.72 -1.48 24.02
C THR A 313 -17.24 -0.04 24.19
N THR A 314 -17.37 0.35 25.45
CA THR A 314 -17.64 1.71 25.93
C THR A 314 -16.44 2.25 26.72
N GLY A 315 -16.63 3.33 27.48
CA GLY A 315 -15.76 3.67 28.60
C GLY A 315 -15.00 4.99 28.47
N ALA A 316 -15.37 5.87 27.54
CA ALA A 316 -14.68 7.12 27.19
C ALA A 316 -13.28 6.88 26.58
N SER A 317 -12.80 7.79 25.73
CA SER A 317 -11.49 7.62 25.09
C SER A 317 -10.32 7.84 26.07
N TYR A 318 -9.49 6.81 26.23
CA TYR A 318 -8.21 6.85 26.93
C TYR A 318 -7.08 6.33 26.00
N PRO A 319 -6.04 7.14 25.69
CA PRO A 319 -4.97 6.72 24.80
C PRO A 319 -4.30 5.40 25.21
N GLY A 320 -4.02 4.53 24.24
CA GLY A 320 -3.34 3.24 24.47
C GLY A 320 -4.21 2.14 25.07
N THR A 321 -5.54 2.32 25.10
CA THR A 321 -6.50 1.34 25.63
C THR A 321 -7.52 0.95 24.56
N LEU A 322 -8.37 -0.05 24.83
CA LEU A 322 -9.49 -0.44 23.96
C LEU A 322 -10.83 0.18 24.38
N CYS A 323 -10.85 1.25 25.17
CA CYS A 323 -12.11 1.95 25.48
C CYS A 323 -12.73 2.53 24.20
N ASP A 324 -14.06 2.45 24.07
CA ASP A 324 -14.81 2.95 22.90
C ASP A 324 -14.26 2.48 21.54
N SER A 325 -14.11 1.16 21.39
CA SER A 325 -13.55 0.55 20.20
C SER A 325 -14.29 -0.73 19.78
N ALA A 326 -14.10 -1.11 18.51
CA ALA A 326 -14.34 -2.45 17.99
C ALA A 326 -12.99 -3.10 17.70
N ALA A 327 -12.76 -4.34 18.17
CA ALA A 327 -11.48 -5.02 18.03
C ALA A 327 -11.66 -6.48 17.60
N ARG A 328 -10.89 -6.91 16.60
CA ARG A 328 -10.87 -8.30 16.08
C ARG A 328 -9.79 -9.13 16.74
N TRP A 329 -10.12 -10.38 17.03
CA TRP A 329 -9.24 -11.38 17.64
C TRP A 329 -9.32 -12.70 16.87
N GLU A 330 -8.17 -13.33 16.61
CA GLU A 330 -8.13 -14.63 15.93
C GLU A 330 -8.42 -15.77 16.92
N THR A 331 -9.31 -16.69 16.54
CA THR A 331 -9.74 -17.83 17.37
C THR A 331 -8.59 -18.79 17.65
N ASP A 332 -7.74 -19.04 16.63
CA ASP A 332 -6.63 -20.01 16.71
C ASP A 332 -5.42 -19.48 17.48
N ALA A 333 -5.41 -18.22 17.90
CA ALA A 333 -4.33 -17.67 18.70
C ALA A 333 -4.22 -18.39 20.06
N THR A 334 -2.99 -18.53 20.57
CA THR A 334 -2.71 -19.18 21.86
C THR A 334 -1.67 -18.44 22.69
N GLY A 335 -1.75 -18.57 24.01
CA GLY A 335 -0.83 -17.96 24.97
C GLY A 335 -1.33 -16.63 25.54
N ALA A 336 -0.55 -16.06 26.46
CA ALA A 336 -0.87 -14.79 27.14
C ALA A 336 -0.44 -13.55 26.33
N GLY A 337 -1.03 -12.40 26.63
CA GLY A 337 -0.65 -11.11 26.05
C GLY A 337 -1.09 -10.91 24.60
N GLN A 338 -2.13 -11.64 24.16
CA GLN A 338 -2.68 -11.50 22.81
C GLN A 338 -3.04 -10.05 22.52
N LYS A 339 -2.84 -9.64 21.26
CA LYS A 339 -3.20 -8.31 20.75
C LYS A 339 -4.24 -8.44 19.63
N PRO A 340 -5.11 -7.45 19.44
CA PRO A 340 -6.10 -7.50 18.38
C PRO A 340 -5.42 -7.40 17.00
N THR A 341 -6.00 -8.07 16.00
CA THR A 341 -5.55 -8.01 14.59
C THR A 341 -5.69 -6.60 14.03
N TRP A 342 -6.77 -5.92 14.43
CA TRP A 342 -7.01 -4.50 14.18
C TRP A 342 -7.96 -3.96 15.25
N THR A 343 -7.95 -2.63 15.40
CA THR A 343 -8.87 -1.89 16.25
C THR A 343 -9.46 -0.71 15.49
N ASN A 344 -10.77 -0.48 15.61
CA ASN A 344 -11.47 0.69 15.11
C ASN A 344 -11.99 1.52 16.28
N PHE A 345 -11.57 2.78 16.37
CA PHE A 345 -11.96 3.70 17.43
C PHE A 345 -13.02 4.68 16.95
N SER A 346 -13.98 5.00 17.82
CA SER A 346 -14.98 6.05 17.57
C SER A 346 -14.48 7.47 17.91
N GLY A 347 -13.40 7.56 18.68
CA GLY A 347 -12.91 8.81 19.27
C GLY A 347 -13.66 9.22 20.54
N GLY A 348 -14.14 8.26 21.33
CA GLY A 348 -14.70 8.50 22.68
C GLY A 348 -16.20 8.35 22.82
N ASP A 349 -16.87 7.81 21.81
CA ASP A 349 -18.28 7.41 21.91
C ASP A 349 -18.46 5.89 21.92
N THR A 350 -19.53 5.44 22.55
CA THR A 350 -19.74 4.03 22.84
C THR A 350 -20.17 3.18 21.64
N PHE A 351 -19.56 2.01 21.49
CA PHE A 351 -20.13 0.85 20.78
C PHE A 351 -20.86 -0.06 21.76
N LEU A 352 -22.02 -0.58 21.36
CA LEU A 352 -22.90 -1.38 22.22
C LEU A 352 -23.20 -2.77 21.65
N SER A 353 -23.22 -2.94 20.33
CA SER A 353 -23.57 -4.20 19.68
C SER A 353 -22.71 -4.47 18.45
N VAL A 354 -22.56 -5.75 18.13
CA VAL A 354 -21.87 -6.23 16.92
C VAL A 354 -22.64 -7.39 16.31
N GLY A 355 -22.68 -7.45 14.98
CA GLY A 355 -23.21 -8.58 14.23
C GLY A 355 -22.29 -8.89 13.04
N ILE A 356 -22.02 -10.16 12.75
CA ILE A 356 -21.02 -10.54 11.74
C ILE A 356 -21.65 -11.38 10.63
N SER A 357 -21.34 -10.99 9.40
CA SER A 357 -21.61 -11.75 8.17
C SER A 357 -20.29 -12.11 7.49
N GLU A 358 -20.37 -12.87 6.40
CA GLU A 358 -19.22 -13.24 5.56
C GLU A 358 -18.59 -12.03 4.86
N LYS A 359 -19.33 -10.91 4.75
CA LYS A 359 -18.91 -9.71 4.00
C LYS A 359 -18.64 -8.49 4.86
N ALA A 360 -19.23 -8.41 6.05
CA ALA A 360 -19.15 -7.22 6.89
C ALA A 360 -19.33 -7.55 8.37
N ILE A 361 -18.68 -6.74 9.20
CA ILE A 361 -18.92 -6.65 10.64
C ILE A 361 -19.78 -5.40 10.87
N TYR A 362 -21.04 -5.58 11.22
CA TYR A 362 -21.93 -4.50 11.59
C TYR A 362 -21.69 -4.12 13.04
N VAL A 363 -21.56 -2.83 13.32
CA VAL A 363 -21.40 -2.30 14.68
C VAL A 363 -22.43 -1.22 14.95
N GLY A 364 -22.99 -1.27 16.16
CA GLY A 364 -24.04 -0.38 16.63
C GLY A 364 -23.68 0.27 17.95
N GLY A 365 -24.13 1.51 18.18
CA GLY A 365 -23.92 2.18 19.44
C GLY A 365 -24.39 3.63 19.44
N HIS A 366 -23.64 4.48 20.11
CA HIS A 366 -23.88 5.92 20.24
C HIS A 366 -22.89 6.76 19.43
N PHE A 367 -22.02 6.17 18.62
CA PHE A 367 -20.87 6.88 18.04
C PHE A 367 -21.20 7.88 16.93
N ARG A 368 -20.31 8.87 16.78
CA ARG A 368 -20.29 9.86 15.69
C ARG A 368 -19.41 9.46 14.52
N TRP A 369 -18.29 8.80 14.82
CA TRP A 369 -17.26 8.49 13.84
C TRP A 369 -16.79 7.05 13.99
N SER A 370 -16.15 6.59 12.93
CA SER A 370 -15.32 5.39 12.89
C SER A 370 -13.91 5.79 12.39
N ASN A 371 -12.88 4.98 12.67
CA ASN A 371 -11.48 5.30 12.33
C ASN A 371 -10.99 6.64 12.94
N ASN A 372 -11.35 6.91 14.20
CA ASN A 372 -11.00 8.15 14.91
C ASN A 372 -10.12 7.93 16.16
N PRO A 373 -8.93 7.31 16.05
CA PRO A 373 -8.03 7.08 17.20
C PRO A 373 -7.31 8.35 17.68
N LEU A 374 -7.22 9.40 16.85
CA LEU A 374 -6.34 10.56 17.06
C LEU A 374 -7.03 11.76 17.71
N ALA A 375 -8.31 11.64 18.06
CA ALA A 375 -9.05 12.68 18.75
C ALA A 375 -10.10 12.10 19.69
N ARG A 376 -10.51 12.93 20.65
CA ARG A 376 -11.53 12.60 21.64
C ARG A 376 -12.66 13.61 21.57
N ASP A 377 -13.89 13.09 21.52
CA ASP A 377 -15.14 13.84 21.47
C ASP A 377 -15.25 14.83 20.30
N LYS A 378 -14.39 14.66 19.28
CA LYS A 378 -14.34 15.44 18.04
C LYS A 378 -13.71 14.58 16.93
N ALA A 379 -13.95 14.95 15.67
CA ALA A 379 -13.25 14.34 14.54
C ALA A 379 -11.75 14.67 14.59
N GLY A 380 -10.91 13.64 14.52
CA GLY A 380 -9.47 13.74 14.31
C GLY A 380 -9.07 13.26 12.91
N PRO A 381 -7.81 13.43 12.50
CA PRO A 381 -7.38 13.06 11.16
C PRO A 381 -7.69 11.60 10.84
N GLY A 382 -8.47 11.35 9.78
CA GLY A 382 -8.90 10.03 9.33
C GLY A 382 -10.30 9.63 9.80
N ALA A 383 -10.93 10.41 10.69
CA ALA A 383 -12.27 10.14 11.19
C ALA A 383 -13.29 10.11 10.04
N VAL A 384 -14.10 9.06 10.01
CA VAL A 384 -15.15 8.83 9.00
C VAL A 384 -16.52 8.99 9.67
N PRO A 385 -17.43 9.82 9.14
CA PRO A 385 -18.77 10.05 9.72
C PRO A 385 -19.59 8.77 9.75
N ARG A 386 -20.05 8.35 10.93
CA ARG A 386 -20.95 7.20 11.11
C ARG A 386 -21.92 7.48 12.26
N ALA A 387 -23.17 7.75 11.92
CA ALA A 387 -24.19 8.07 12.92
C ALA A 387 -24.73 6.79 13.57
N SER A 388 -24.14 6.38 14.70
CA SER A 388 -24.54 5.24 15.55
C SER A 388 -24.47 3.84 14.92
N ILE A 389 -24.29 3.72 13.60
CA ILE A 389 -24.30 2.47 12.84
C ILE A 389 -23.17 2.52 11.80
N ALA A 390 -22.44 1.42 11.67
CA ALA A 390 -21.45 1.24 10.60
C ALA A 390 -21.32 -0.24 10.20
N ALA A 391 -20.87 -0.48 8.98
CA ALA A 391 -20.27 -1.75 8.59
C ALA A 391 -18.74 -1.57 8.53
N LEU A 392 -17.99 -2.54 9.04
CA LEU A 392 -16.53 -2.60 9.01
C LEU A 392 -16.07 -3.74 8.12
N ASP A 393 -14.99 -3.51 7.40
CA ASP A 393 -14.29 -4.53 6.61
C ASP A 393 -13.69 -5.58 7.55
N PRO A 394 -14.04 -6.88 7.40
CA PRO A 394 -13.47 -7.94 8.23
C PRO A 394 -11.95 -7.97 8.28
N VAL A 395 -11.28 -7.56 7.19
CA VAL A 395 -9.82 -7.66 7.06
C VAL A 395 -9.10 -6.47 7.69
N SER A 396 -9.51 -5.24 7.37
CA SER A 396 -8.84 -4.01 7.83
C SER A 396 -9.46 -3.37 9.07
N GLY A 397 -10.71 -3.70 9.40
CA GLY A 397 -11.49 -3.03 10.44
C GLY A 397 -11.96 -1.63 10.06
N LEU A 398 -11.71 -1.16 8.84
CA LEU A 398 -12.09 0.17 8.38
C LEU A 398 -13.53 0.19 7.85
N PRO A 399 -14.21 1.35 7.91
CA PRO A 399 -15.60 1.45 7.52
C PRO A 399 -15.83 1.18 6.02
N LEU A 400 -16.80 0.31 5.74
CA LEU A 400 -17.35 0.02 4.42
C LEU A 400 -18.39 1.08 4.01
N SER A 401 -18.83 1.03 2.76
CA SER A 401 -19.71 2.03 2.14
C SER A 401 -21.13 2.07 2.73
N TRP A 402 -21.60 0.99 3.35
CA TRP A 402 -22.92 0.95 3.99
C TRP A 402 -23.01 1.92 5.18
N ASN A 403 -23.82 2.97 5.03
CA ASN A 403 -23.96 4.06 6.00
C ASN A 403 -25.42 4.57 6.12
N PRO A 404 -26.38 3.73 6.58
CA PRO A 404 -27.76 4.18 6.76
C PRO A 404 -27.89 5.25 7.85
N GLY A 405 -27.04 5.14 8.87
CA GLY A 405 -26.99 5.96 10.09
C GLY A 405 -28.31 6.04 10.87
N ARG A 406 -28.28 6.78 11.97
CA ARG A 406 -29.43 7.00 12.86
C ARG A 406 -29.32 8.36 13.55
N HIS A 407 -30.39 9.15 13.46
CA HIS A 407 -30.54 10.38 14.22
C HIS A 407 -32.00 10.55 14.69
N PRO A 408 -32.23 10.94 15.97
CA PRO A 408 -31.25 11.29 17.01
C PRO A 408 -30.46 10.09 17.55
N ARG A 409 -29.33 10.35 18.23
CA ARG A 409 -28.39 9.30 18.69
C ARG A 409 -28.86 8.46 19.88
N GLY A 410 -29.74 8.98 20.73
CA GLY A 410 -30.26 8.23 21.89
C GLY A 410 -29.21 7.62 22.82
N TYR A 411 -29.57 6.54 23.50
CA TYR A 411 -28.66 5.63 24.18
C TYR A 411 -27.78 4.86 23.20
N GLY A 412 -28.37 4.32 22.12
CA GLY A 412 -27.62 3.67 21.04
C GLY A 412 -28.32 2.47 20.42
N VAL A 413 -27.60 1.78 19.54
CA VAL A 413 -28.03 0.51 18.96
C VAL A 413 -27.52 -0.64 19.83
N THR A 414 -28.44 -1.34 20.47
CA THR A 414 -28.18 -2.28 21.57
C THR A 414 -28.20 -3.74 21.17
N GLU A 415 -28.67 -4.08 19.97
CA GLU A 415 -28.75 -5.45 19.49
C GLU A 415 -28.61 -5.48 17.96
N MET A 416 -27.82 -6.43 17.47
CA MET A 416 -27.63 -6.70 16.04
C MET A 416 -27.70 -8.21 15.79
N LEU A 417 -28.76 -8.66 15.11
CA LEU A 417 -28.90 -10.06 14.72
C LEU A 417 -28.79 -10.17 13.19
N VAL A 418 -27.74 -10.84 12.72
CA VAL A 418 -27.55 -11.17 11.31
C VAL A 418 -28.27 -12.49 11.01
N THR A 419 -29.13 -12.50 10.01
CA THR A 419 -29.86 -13.68 9.52
C THR A 419 -29.61 -13.86 8.02
N PRO A 420 -29.96 -15.00 7.43
CA PRO A 420 -29.83 -15.18 5.98
C PRO A 420 -30.57 -14.14 5.13
N GLU A 421 -31.67 -13.56 5.64
CA GLU A 421 -32.43 -12.55 4.91
C GLU A 421 -31.95 -11.11 5.13
N GLY A 422 -31.10 -10.84 6.14
CA GLY A 422 -30.63 -9.48 6.41
C GLY A 422 -30.14 -9.25 7.84
N LEU A 423 -30.27 -8.01 8.30
CA LEU A 423 -29.81 -7.55 9.62
C LEU A 423 -30.99 -6.96 10.40
N TRP A 424 -31.30 -7.57 11.54
CA TRP A 424 -32.17 -6.98 12.55
C TRP A 424 -31.38 -6.05 13.46
N LEU A 425 -31.98 -4.92 13.80
CA LEU A 425 -31.39 -3.88 14.64
C LEU A 425 -32.36 -3.50 15.76
N GLY A 426 -31.93 -3.68 17.01
CA GLY A 426 -32.61 -3.24 18.22
C GLY A 426 -32.00 -1.98 18.80
N SER A 427 -32.82 -1.04 19.26
CA SER A 427 -32.33 0.23 19.80
C SER A 427 -33.32 0.92 20.73
N ASP A 428 -33.00 2.14 21.17
CA ASP A 428 -33.85 2.99 22.00
C ASP A 428 -34.57 4.14 21.25
N GLN A 429 -34.31 4.30 19.94
CA GLN A 429 -34.79 5.46 19.16
C GLN A 429 -35.83 5.09 18.10
N GLU A 430 -36.47 6.14 17.59
CA GLU A 430 -37.62 6.01 16.69
C GLU A 430 -37.29 5.98 15.20
N TYR A 431 -36.08 6.39 14.81
CA TYR A 431 -35.74 6.65 13.41
C TYR A 431 -34.46 5.92 12.99
N ILE A 432 -34.37 5.64 11.69
CA ILE A 432 -33.15 5.31 10.95
C ILE A 432 -32.95 6.41 9.90
N GLY A 433 -31.70 6.74 9.59
CA GLY A 433 -31.35 7.94 8.83
C GLY A 433 -31.53 9.22 9.64
N ASP A 434 -31.55 10.36 8.96
CA ASP A 434 -31.81 11.67 9.57
C ASP A 434 -33.30 11.97 9.55
N PHE A 435 -34.04 11.33 10.46
CA PHE A 435 -35.51 11.29 10.47
C PHE A 435 -36.17 10.67 9.21
N ASP A 436 -35.39 10.02 8.34
CA ASP A 436 -35.84 9.48 7.05
C ASP A 436 -36.89 8.35 7.22
N TYR A 437 -36.60 7.40 8.11
CA TYR A 437 -37.39 6.18 8.25
C TYR A 437 -37.77 5.96 9.70
N GLN A 438 -39.03 6.23 10.05
CA GLN A 438 -39.53 5.86 11.37
C GLN A 438 -39.61 4.33 11.51
N ARG A 439 -38.77 3.76 12.38
CA ARG A 439 -38.64 2.35 12.73
C ARG A 439 -38.48 2.29 14.24
N LYS A 440 -39.60 2.32 14.97
CA LYS A 440 -39.56 2.56 16.41
C LYS A 440 -38.89 1.39 17.14
N ARG A 441 -37.62 1.61 17.51
CA ARG A 441 -36.72 0.75 18.30
C ARG A 441 -36.37 -0.60 17.67
N LEU A 442 -37.00 -0.95 16.55
CA LEU A 442 -36.76 -2.17 15.80
C LEU A 442 -36.74 -1.87 14.29
N ALA A 443 -35.62 -2.15 13.65
CA ALA A 443 -35.43 -2.05 12.21
C ALA A 443 -34.93 -3.37 11.62
N PHE A 444 -35.21 -3.60 10.35
CA PHE A 444 -34.66 -4.71 9.57
C PHE A 444 -34.10 -4.19 8.26
N PHE A 445 -32.83 -4.46 7.98
CA PHE A 445 -32.18 -4.14 6.73
C PHE A 445 -32.11 -5.42 5.89
N PRO A 446 -32.88 -5.52 4.79
CA PRO A 446 -32.88 -6.71 3.96
C PRO A 446 -31.53 -6.88 3.26
N LEU A 447 -31.10 -8.12 3.03
CA LEU A 447 -29.95 -8.44 2.17
C LEU A 447 -30.22 -8.02 0.73
N ALA A 448 -31.47 -8.20 0.28
CA ALA A 448 -31.93 -7.77 -1.04
C ALA A 448 -31.73 -6.26 -1.24
N GLY A 449 -31.10 -5.88 -2.34
CA GLY A 449 -30.77 -4.48 -2.65
C GLY A 449 -29.48 -3.97 -2.02
N GLY A 450 -28.77 -4.82 -1.25
CA GLY A 450 -27.43 -4.53 -0.77
C GLY A 450 -26.35 -4.74 -1.83
N ASN A 451 -25.19 -4.11 -1.63
CA ASN A 451 -24.05 -4.17 -2.54
C ASN A 451 -22.95 -5.07 -1.98
N ALA A 452 -22.26 -5.80 -2.84
CA ALA A 452 -21.03 -6.50 -2.45
C ALA A 452 -19.94 -5.46 -2.12
N PRO A 453 -19.18 -5.65 -1.03
CA PRO A 453 -17.96 -4.88 -0.82
C PRO A 453 -17.03 -5.04 -2.02
N HIS A 454 -16.27 -4.00 -2.32
CA HIS A 454 -15.26 -4.05 -3.37
C HIS A 454 -14.30 -5.24 -3.19
N SER A 455 -14.00 -5.93 -4.30
CA SER A 455 -13.10 -7.09 -4.29
C SER A 455 -11.71 -6.70 -3.78
N THR A 456 -11.08 -7.59 -3.01
CA THR A 456 -9.70 -7.45 -2.54
C THR A 456 -8.71 -8.30 -3.35
N SER A 457 -9.16 -8.91 -4.44
CA SER A 457 -8.32 -9.73 -5.32
C SER A 457 -7.20 -8.90 -5.93
N THR A 458 -5.96 -9.34 -5.79
CA THR A 458 -4.80 -8.75 -6.46
C THR A 458 -4.37 -9.58 -7.68
N LYS A 459 -3.48 -9.05 -8.51
CA LYS A 459 -2.78 -9.78 -9.56
C LYS A 459 -1.34 -10.06 -9.14
N GLY A 460 -0.78 -11.11 -9.73
CA GLY A 460 0.53 -11.64 -9.39
C GLY A 460 1.31 -12.05 -10.64
N LEU A 461 2.44 -12.72 -10.43
CA LEU A 461 3.31 -13.22 -11.50
C LEU A 461 3.11 -14.74 -11.70
N PRO A 462 3.35 -15.29 -12.91
CA PRO A 462 3.66 -14.60 -14.16
C PRO A 462 2.50 -13.69 -14.62
N GLY A 463 2.79 -12.47 -15.04
CA GLY A 463 1.77 -11.45 -15.31
C GLY A 463 2.31 -10.18 -15.94
N ASN A 464 1.44 -9.16 -16.05
CA ASN A 464 1.81 -7.84 -16.58
C ASN A 464 2.27 -6.91 -15.46
N VAL A 465 3.46 -6.35 -15.62
CA VAL A 465 3.97 -5.25 -14.81
C VAL A 465 3.81 -3.96 -15.59
N TYR A 466 3.15 -3.00 -14.98
CA TYR A 466 2.85 -1.68 -15.54
C TYR A 466 3.84 -0.66 -14.97
N GLN A 467 4.36 0.20 -15.84
CA GLN A 467 5.23 1.33 -15.51
C GLN A 467 4.51 2.60 -15.95
N ALA A 468 4.01 3.36 -14.99
CA ALA A 468 3.32 4.61 -15.24
C ALA A 468 4.27 5.79 -15.04
N GLY A 469 4.08 6.83 -15.84
CA GLY A 469 4.75 8.11 -15.68
C GLY A 469 6.25 7.94 -15.66
N ARG A 470 6.81 7.42 -16.75
CA ARG A 470 8.21 7.69 -17.02
C ARG A 470 8.30 9.20 -17.18
N ALA A 471 8.73 9.90 -16.11
CA ALA A 471 9.32 11.23 -16.23
C ALA A 471 10.20 11.19 -17.48
N ALA A 472 10.25 12.27 -18.28
CA ALA A 472 11.15 12.34 -19.42
C ALA A 472 12.57 12.08 -18.92
N GLN A 473 12.95 10.81 -18.89
CA GLN A 473 14.25 10.35 -18.51
C GLN A 473 14.98 10.33 -19.82
N THR A 474 15.36 11.53 -20.23
CA THR A 474 16.77 11.72 -20.52
C THR A 474 17.49 11.19 -19.26
N GLU A 475 18.18 10.07 -19.35
CA GLU A 475 18.85 9.36 -18.26
C GLU A 475 19.90 10.30 -17.64
N VAL A 476 19.53 11.05 -16.59
CA VAL A 476 20.41 12.04 -15.96
C VAL A 476 21.62 11.31 -15.37
N LEU A 477 22.80 11.60 -15.92
CA LEU A 477 24.05 10.98 -15.54
C LEU A 477 24.72 11.73 -14.39
N TYR A 478 24.70 13.07 -14.45
CA TYR A 478 25.37 13.94 -13.48
C TYR A 478 24.53 15.16 -13.16
N ARG A 479 24.60 15.60 -11.91
CA ARG A 479 24.07 16.89 -11.44
C ARG A 479 25.06 17.52 -10.47
N VAL A 480 25.31 18.81 -10.63
CA VAL A 480 26.18 19.61 -9.77
C VAL A 480 25.40 20.82 -9.27
N ASN A 481 25.34 21.01 -7.96
CA ASN A 481 24.88 22.25 -7.34
C ASN A 481 26.08 23.18 -7.12
N ALA A 482 26.35 24.05 -8.10
CA ALA A 482 27.55 24.88 -8.12
C ALA A 482 27.57 25.86 -6.93
N GLY A 483 28.65 25.84 -6.15
CA GLY A 483 28.80 26.66 -4.95
C GLY A 483 28.02 26.19 -3.72
N GLY A 484 27.24 25.10 -3.80
CA GLY A 484 26.25 24.71 -2.78
C GLY A 484 26.35 23.28 -2.25
N PRO A 485 25.58 22.94 -1.20
CA PRO A 485 25.50 21.59 -0.65
C PRO A 485 24.70 20.64 -1.56
N ALA A 486 24.70 19.34 -1.25
CA ALA A 486 23.89 18.39 -2.00
C ALA A 486 22.38 18.67 -1.88
N ILE A 487 21.63 18.54 -2.98
CA ILE A 487 20.16 18.75 -3.01
C ILE A 487 19.47 17.48 -3.53
N PRO A 488 18.49 16.93 -2.80
CA PRO A 488 17.73 15.76 -3.26
C PRO A 488 16.98 15.99 -4.59
N ALA A 489 17.00 14.98 -5.47
CA ALA A 489 16.25 15.01 -6.71
C ALA A 489 14.74 14.76 -6.52
N THR A 490 13.91 15.47 -7.28
CA THR A 490 12.44 15.35 -7.22
C THR A 490 11.85 14.44 -8.31
N ASP A 491 12.62 14.18 -9.37
CA ASP A 491 12.22 13.41 -10.56
C ASP A 491 12.75 11.98 -10.60
N GLY A 492 13.45 11.55 -9.54
CA GLY A 492 14.04 10.21 -9.47
C GLY A 492 15.33 10.03 -10.26
N GLY A 493 15.93 11.10 -10.81
CA GLY A 493 17.34 11.10 -11.21
C GLY A 493 18.29 11.16 -10.00
N PRO A 494 19.62 11.17 -10.21
CA PRO A 494 20.60 11.35 -9.13
C PRO A 494 20.39 12.70 -8.43
N ASP A 495 20.78 12.77 -7.16
CA ASP A 495 20.79 14.03 -6.40
C ASP A 495 21.76 15.04 -7.03
N TRP A 496 21.51 16.33 -6.80
CA TRP A 496 22.47 17.37 -7.17
C TRP A 496 23.67 17.28 -6.22
N ALA A 497 24.82 16.87 -6.74
CA ALA A 497 26.04 16.72 -5.95
C ALA A 497 26.53 18.07 -5.44
N ALA A 498 27.15 18.07 -4.26
CA ALA A 498 27.70 19.28 -3.67
C ALA A 498 28.90 19.80 -4.47
N ASP A 499 29.00 21.12 -4.57
CA ASP A 499 30.19 21.84 -5.04
C ASP A 499 30.43 23.09 -4.17
N SER A 500 30.47 22.87 -2.86
CA SER A 500 30.71 23.93 -1.86
C SER A 500 32.19 24.03 -1.50
N GLU A 501 32.61 25.10 -0.82
CA GLU A 501 33.99 25.17 -0.28
C GLU A 501 34.36 23.99 0.62
N ALA A 502 33.40 23.48 1.41
CA ALA A 502 33.63 22.36 2.31
C ALA A 502 33.58 20.98 1.60
N SER A 503 33.03 20.93 0.39
CA SER A 503 32.86 19.71 -0.40
C SER A 503 32.86 20.09 -1.88
N PRO A 504 34.05 20.41 -2.44
CA PRO A 504 34.18 20.81 -3.83
C PRO A 504 33.89 19.64 -4.77
N SER A 505 33.32 19.92 -5.94
CA SER A 505 33.13 18.88 -6.96
C SER A 505 34.49 18.33 -7.41
N PRO A 506 34.63 17.01 -7.61
CA PRO A 506 35.88 16.42 -8.09
C PRO A 506 36.20 16.75 -9.55
N TYR A 507 35.24 17.34 -10.27
CA TYR A 507 35.30 17.60 -11.70
C TYR A 507 35.65 19.05 -12.06
N HIS A 508 35.71 19.97 -11.08
CA HIS A 508 36.00 21.37 -11.39
C HIS A 508 37.45 21.76 -11.10
N ASN A 509 37.96 22.79 -11.78
CA ASN A 509 39.29 23.32 -11.53
C ASN A 509 39.34 24.28 -10.32
N THR A 510 40.54 24.52 -9.77
CA THR A 510 40.74 25.43 -8.63
C THR A 510 40.90 26.89 -9.07
N GLY A 511 40.60 27.86 -8.19
CA GLY A 511 40.87 29.30 -8.43
C GLY A 511 39.61 30.18 -8.57
N ASN A 512 38.43 29.58 -8.48
CA ASN A 512 37.12 30.22 -8.53
C ASN A 512 36.50 30.35 -7.13
N SER A 513 35.47 31.19 -7.01
CA SER A 513 34.83 31.58 -5.74
C SER A 513 33.37 31.15 -5.70
N VAL A 514 32.81 31.05 -4.49
CA VAL A 514 31.39 30.72 -4.27
C VAL A 514 30.64 31.89 -3.65
N THR A 515 29.33 31.96 -3.91
CA THR A 515 28.44 32.92 -3.24
C THR A 515 27.09 32.28 -2.97
N THR A 516 26.46 32.63 -1.84
CA THR A 516 25.16 32.09 -1.44
C THR A 516 24.13 33.19 -1.23
N TYR A 517 22.87 32.84 -1.44
CA TYR A 517 21.72 33.73 -1.37
C TYR A 517 20.65 33.16 -0.42
N PRO A 518 20.05 33.99 0.44
CA PRO A 518 19.09 33.53 1.44
C PRO A 518 17.67 33.29 0.89
N THR A 519 17.41 33.67 -0.36
CA THR A 519 16.07 33.61 -0.98
C THR A 519 16.07 32.76 -2.25
N ASN A 520 14.96 32.07 -2.49
CA ASN A 520 14.75 31.28 -3.71
C ASN A 520 14.54 32.20 -4.93
N ALA A 521 15.15 31.85 -6.05
CA ALA A 521 14.89 32.50 -7.33
C ALA A 521 13.53 32.09 -7.91
N THR A 522 12.98 32.92 -8.80
CA THR A 522 11.90 32.51 -9.72
C THR A 522 12.50 31.87 -10.98
N PHE A 523 11.69 31.25 -11.84
CA PHE A 523 12.18 30.59 -13.06
C PHE A 523 11.57 31.19 -14.34
N ASP A 524 12.28 31.06 -15.46
CA ASP A 524 11.65 31.12 -16.78
C ASP A 524 11.14 29.72 -17.21
N ALA A 525 10.57 29.63 -18.42
CA ALA A 525 10.00 28.39 -18.92
C ALA A 525 11.04 27.37 -19.44
N THR A 526 12.31 27.74 -19.50
CA THR A 526 13.40 26.85 -19.94
C THR A 526 13.85 25.92 -18.82
N VAL A 527 13.70 26.33 -17.57
CA VAL A 527 14.06 25.52 -16.40
C VAL A 527 13.03 24.37 -16.24
N PRO A 528 13.47 23.09 -16.21
CA PRO A 528 12.57 21.97 -15.98
C PRO A 528 11.80 22.09 -14.65
N ALA A 529 10.53 21.67 -14.65
CA ALA A 529 9.68 21.74 -13.47
C ALA A 529 10.18 20.89 -12.29
N SER A 530 11.06 19.92 -12.54
CA SER A 530 11.71 19.10 -11.51
C SER A 530 12.91 19.78 -10.84
N THR A 531 13.40 20.91 -11.36
CA THR A 531 14.55 21.62 -10.80
C THR A 531 14.19 22.27 -9.45
N PRO A 532 14.87 21.93 -8.34
CA PRO A 532 14.62 22.56 -7.05
C PRO A 532 14.92 24.06 -7.07
N ALA A 533 14.02 24.89 -6.52
CA ALA A 533 14.25 26.34 -6.37
C ALA A 533 15.51 26.69 -5.58
N THR A 534 15.94 25.80 -4.68
CA THR A 534 17.15 25.94 -3.89
C THR A 534 18.45 25.79 -4.69
N LEU A 535 18.40 25.24 -5.92
CA LEU A 535 19.58 25.15 -6.79
C LEU A 535 20.15 26.54 -7.09
N PHE A 536 19.30 27.55 -7.21
CA PHE A 536 19.71 28.91 -7.51
C PHE A 536 20.12 29.74 -6.27
N ASN A 537 20.25 29.11 -5.10
CA ASN A 537 20.66 29.78 -3.86
C ASN A 537 22.17 29.79 -3.66
N SER A 538 22.92 29.13 -4.55
CA SER A 538 24.37 29.16 -4.59
C SER A 538 24.84 29.34 -6.03
N GLU A 539 25.96 30.03 -6.18
CA GLU A 539 26.66 30.13 -7.46
C GLU A 539 28.16 29.94 -7.26
N ARG A 540 28.82 29.46 -8.32
CA ARG A 540 30.27 29.54 -8.49
C ARG A 540 30.58 30.58 -9.58
N TRP A 541 31.62 31.38 -9.37
CA TRP A 541 32.03 32.45 -10.27
C TRP A 541 33.55 32.63 -10.27
N ASP A 542 34.07 33.32 -11.29
CA ASP A 542 35.51 33.50 -11.48
C ASP A 542 35.89 34.93 -11.91
N GLU A 543 37.01 35.44 -11.40
CA GLU A 543 37.60 36.74 -11.79
C GLU A 543 38.72 36.59 -12.81
N SER A 544 39.30 35.40 -12.91
CA SER A 544 40.42 35.11 -13.78
C SER A 544 40.02 35.27 -15.25
N THR A 545 41.02 35.56 -16.09
CA THR A 545 40.91 35.44 -17.55
C THR A 545 41.73 34.26 -18.07
N ALA A 546 42.44 33.54 -17.18
CA ALA A 546 43.15 32.27 -17.44
C ALA A 546 43.77 31.71 -16.13
N PRO A 547 43.63 30.40 -15.83
CA PRO A 547 42.67 29.48 -16.46
C PRO A 547 41.24 29.93 -16.17
N ASP A 548 40.33 29.70 -17.11
CA ASP A 548 38.91 29.96 -16.94
C ASP A 548 38.28 28.93 -15.99
N MET A 549 37.15 29.25 -15.37
CA MET A 549 36.37 28.29 -14.57
C MET A 549 35.87 27.13 -15.46
N GLN A 550 36.17 25.89 -15.05
CA GLN A 550 35.98 24.71 -15.90
C GLN A 550 35.44 23.50 -15.12
N TRP A 551 34.66 22.65 -15.80
CA TRP A 551 34.30 21.29 -15.37
C TRP A 551 34.67 20.22 -16.40
N ASP A 552 35.28 19.13 -15.96
CA ASP A 552 35.66 17.95 -16.75
C ASP A 552 34.88 16.73 -16.26
N ILE A 553 33.70 16.48 -16.85
CA ILE A 553 32.78 15.45 -16.37
C ILE A 553 32.95 14.16 -17.20
N PRO A 554 33.36 13.03 -16.61
CA PRO A 554 33.58 11.80 -17.37
C PRO A 554 32.24 11.25 -17.87
N VAL A 555 32.10 11.10 -19.19
CA VAL A 555 30.91 10.52 -19.81
C VAL A 555 31.36 9.58 -20.92
N ALA A 556 30.98 8.31 -20.86
CA ALA A 556 31.43 7.31 -21.83
C ALA A 556 31.28 7.78 -23.29
N ALA A 557 32.35 7.63 -24.07
CA ALA A 557 32.39 8.03 -25.47
C ALA A 557 31.23 7.41 -26.26
N GLY A 558 30.61 8.20 -27.14
CA GLY A 558 29.47 7.78 -27.98
C GLY A 558 28.12 7.93 -27.29
N THR A 559 28.10 8.25 -26.00
CA THR A 559 26.85 8.58 -25.30
C THR A 559 26.30 9.90 -25.84
N ARG A 560 25.08 9.88 -26.36
CA ARG A 560 24.38 11.13 -26.70
C ARG A 560 23.81 11.75 -25.44
N ILE A 561 24.07 13.04 -25.26
CA ILE A 561 23.68 13.79 -24.07
C ILE A 561 23.16 15.18 -24.42
N ASP A 562 22.40 15.74 -23.49
CA ASP A 562 22.19 17.17 -23.33
C ASP A 562 22.98 17.66 -22.11
N VAL A 563 23.80 18.69 -22.29
CA VAL A 563 24.45 19.46 -21.23
C VAL A 563 23.55 20.64 -20.89
N ARG A 564 22.95 20.63 -19.71
CA ARG A 564 22.07 21.70 -19.22
C ARG A 564 22.78 22.55 -18.21
N ILE A 565 22.87 23.85 -18.49
CA ILE A 565 23.61 24.83 -17.69
C ILE A 565 22.61 25.82 -17.09
N TYR A 566 22.56 25.88 -15.77
CA TYR A 566 21.61 26.66 -14.98
C TYR A 566 22.27 27.93 -14.48
N MET A 567 21.71 29.08 -14.84
CA MET A 567 22.30 30.40 -14.59
C MET A 567 21.23 31.40 -14.16
N ALA A 568 21.61 32.34 -13.28
CA ALA A 568 20.77 33.46 -12.88
C ALA A 568 21.64 34.67 -12.54
N ASN A 569 21.16 35.88 -12.77
CA ASN A 569 21.82 37.07 -12.23
C ASN A 569 21.24 37.43 -10.86
N ARG A 570 21.92 37.02 -9.79
CA ARG A 570 21.54 37.29 -8.39
C ARG A 570 22.28 38.50 -7.78
N TRP A 571 23.37 38.97 -8.40
CA TRP A 571 24.13 40.13 -7.92
C TRP A 571 23.58 41.46 -8.46
N SER A 572 23.26 42.38 -7.56
CA SER A 572 22.62 43.66 -7.90
C SER A 572 23.48 44.59 -8.76
N GLY A 573 24.81 44.48 -8.68
CA GLY A 573 25.75 45.29 -9.48
C GLY A 573 25.68 45.05 -10.98
N THR A 574 25.07 43.94 -11.41
CA THR A 574 24.93 43.51 -12.82
C THR A 574 23.47 43.38 -13.25
N SER A 575 22.57 44.08 -12.57
CA SER A 575 21.11 43.97 -12.73
C SER A 575 20.51 44.48 -14.05
N LYS A 576 21.32 45.00 -14.97
CA LYS A 576 20.85 45.52 -16.27
C LYS A 576 21.45 44.72 -17.42
N PRO A 577 20.70 44.53 -18.52
CA PRO A 577 21.25 44.00 -19.76
C PRO A 577 22.57 44.68 -20.16
N GLY A 578 23.56 43.89 -20.50
CA GLY A 578 24.90 44.28 -20.90
C GLY A 578 25.90 44.47 -19.76
N ASN A 579 25.46 44.49 -18.49
CA ASN A 579 26.38 44.66 -17.37
C ASN A 579 27.24 43.42 -17.10
N ARG A 580 26.77 42.23 -17.50
CA ARG A 580 27.51 40.97 -17.47
C ARG A 580 27.32 40.23 -18.78
N LYS A 581 28.43 39.78 -19.36
CA LYS A 581 28.50 38.91 -20.53
C LYS A 581 29.65 37.94 -20.35
N PHE A 582 29.46 36.68 -20.69
CA PHE A 582 30.53 35.69 -20.65
C PHE A 582 30.29 34.62 -21.71
N ASP A 583 31.36 33.95 -22.07
CA ASP A 583 31.35 32.87 -23.04
C ASP A 583 31.22 31.53 -22.32
N VAL A 584 30.53 30.58 -22.96
CA VAL A 584 30.51 29.18 -22.53
C VAL A 584 30.90 28.30 -23.69
N SER A 585 32.01 27.57 -23.53
CA SER A 585 32.45 26.56 -24.47
C SER A 585 32.17 25.18 -23.91
N VAL A 586 31.77 24.26 -24.79
CA VAL A 586 31.58 22.84 -24.44
C VAL A 586 32.36 22.00 -25.45
N ASP A 587 33.22 21.12 -24.96
CA ASP A 587 34.19 20.33 -25.72
C ASP A 587 35.05 21.20 -26.65
N GLY A 588 35.54 22.33 -26.11
CA GLY A 588 36.35 23.31 -26.83
C GLY A 588 35.61 24.11 -27.92
N VAL A 589 34.30 23.92 -28.08
CA VAL A 589 33.48 24.67 -29.04
C VAL A 589 32.67 25.73 -28.31
N LEU A 590 32.79 26.99 -28.73
CA LEU A 590 31.96 28.09 -28.23
C LEU A 590 30.48 27.83 -28.49
N LYS A 591 29.68 27.65 -27.44
CA LYS A 591 28.22 27.36 -27.52
C LYS A 591 27.38 28.56 -27.17
N LEU A 592 27.79 29.31 -26.15
CA LEU A 592 27.15 30.57 -25.76
C LEU A 592 28.20 31.66 -25.92
N ASN A 593 27.96 32.58 -26.85
CA ASN A 593 28.84 33.73 -27.11
C ASN A 593 28.19 34.99 -26.50
N ASP A 594 28.95 35.76 -25.72
CA ASP A 594 28.48 36.99 -25.06
C ASP A 594 27.21 36.78 -24.21
N PHE A 595 27.09 35.64 -23.54
CA PHE A 595 25.88 35.26 -22.81
C PHE A 595 25.57 36.22 -21.66
N ASP A 596 24.36 36.79 -21.70
CA ASP A 596 23.84 37.69 -20.68
C ASP A 596 22.69 37.02 -19.90
N PRO A 597 22.89 36.65 -18.63
CA PRO A 597 21.87 35.96 -17.84
C PRO A 597 20.64 36.83 -17.54
N VAL A 598 20.74 38.16 -17.53
CA VAL A 598 19.60 39.07 -17.31
C VAL A 598 18.70 39.09 -18.55
N VAL A 599 19.30 39.13 -19.74
CA VAL A 599 18.56 39.09 -21.01
C VAL A 599 17.90 37.72 -21.19
N ALA A 600 18.64 36.64 -20.97
CA ALA A 600 18.14 35.28 -21.16
C ALA A 600 16.95 34.96 -20.24
N ALA A 601 17.04 35.29 -18.95
CA ALA A 601 15.95 35.05 -18.00
C ALA A 601 14.80 36.09 -18.08
N GLY A 602 15.02 37.22 -18.77
CA GLY A 602 14.09 38.35 -18.80
C GLY A 602 13.98 39.10 -17.47
N GLY A 603 15.04 39.13 -16.66
CA GLY A 603 15.08 39.81 -15.36
C GLY A 603 16.20 39.33 -14.43
N THR A 604 16.31 39.94 -13.25
CA THR A 604 17.18 39.49 -12.15
C THR A 604 16.43 38.56 -11.19
N ASP A 605 17.15 37.83 -10.34
CA ASP A 605 16.56 36.84 -9.41
C ASP A 605 15.62 35.83 -10.10
N ARG A 606 15.93 35.55 -11.37
CA ARG A 606 15.22 34.62 -12.23
C ARG A 606 16.21 33.67 -12.88
N GLY A 607 16.02 32.37 -12.65
CA GLY A 607 16.82 31.30 -13.22
C GLY A 607 16.41 30.99 -14.65
N THR A 608 17.40 30.71 -15.49
CA THR A 608 17.28 30.22 -16.87
C THR A 608 18.16 28.99 -17.06
N MET A 609 17.84 28.16 -18.05
CA MET A 609 18.58 26.94 -18.38
C MET A 609 18.91 26.92 -19.88
N GLN A 610 20.17 26.68 -20.22
CA GLN A 610 20.63 26.47 -21.59
C GLN A 610 20.95 25.00 -21.81
N SER A 611 20.37 24.39 -22.84
CA SER A 611 20.56 22.98 -23.17
C SER A 611 21.39 22.84 -24.44
N ILE A 612 22.48 22.09 -24.37
CA ILE A 612 23.44 21.89 -25.45
C ILE A 612 23.55 20.38 -25.73
N SER A 613 23.08 19.94 -26.90
CA SER A 613 23.18 18.54 -27.30
C SER A 613 24.53 18.21 -27.93
N LEU A 614 25.15 17.10 -27.52
CA LEU A 614 26.39 16.59 -28.11
C LEU A 614 26.53 15.07 -27.96
N VAL A 615 27.55 14.50 -28.61
CA VAL A 615 27.95 13.10 -28.45
C VAL A 615 29.27 13.10 -27.71
N SER A 616 29.29 12.55 -26.49
CA SER A 616 30.49 12.57 -25.65
C SER A 616 31.66 11.89 -26.36
N ASP A 617 32.86 12.45 -26.20
CA ASP A 617 34.12 11.85 -26.64
C ASP A 617 34.83 11.07 -25.51
N GLY A 618 34.25 11.01 -24.31
CA GLY A 618 34.84 10.38 -23.14
C GLY A 618 34.83 11.30 -21.92
N VAL A 619 34.92 12.61 -22.15
CA VAL A 619 34.83 13.66 -21.14
C VAL A 619 33.95 14.78 -21.71
N VAL A 620 33.19 15.45 -20.85
CA VAL A 620 32.47 16.68 -21.22
C VAL A 620 33.18 17.83 -20.56
N ASP A 621 33.88 18.63 -21.37
CA ASP A 621 34.66 19.78 -20.92
C ASP A 621 33.78 21.04 -21.04
N ILE A 622 33.56 21.77 -19.94
CA ILE A 622 32.70 22.95 -19.90
C ILE A 622 33.50 24.13 -19.36
N ASP A 623 33.80 25.11 -20.21
CA ASP A 623 34.59 26.30 -19.88
C ASP A 623 33.73 27.56 -19.84
N PHE A 624 33.95 28.40 -18.83
CA PHE A 624 33.26 29.69 -18.66
C PHE A 624 34.25 30.85 -18.82
N GLY A 625 34.32 31.42 -20.02
CA GLY A 625 35.27 32.49 -20.38
C GLY A 625 34.76 33.89 -20.06
N ARG A 626 35.62 34.73 -19.46
CA ARG A 626 35.26 36.10 -19.08
C ARG A 626 35.23 37.06 -20.27
N VAL A 627 34.10 37.76 -20.48
CA VAL A 627 33.99 38.87 -21.46
C VAL A 627 33.76 40.21 -20.75
N VAL A 628 32.61 40.38 -20.09
CA VAL A 628 32.23 41.56 -19.30
C VAL A 628 31.75 41.10 -17.93
N GLN A 629 32.44 41.52 -16.86
CA GLN A 629 32.21 41.02 -15.50
C GLN A 629 32.42 39.50 -15.36
N ASN A 630 32.34 38.99 -14.13
CA ASN A 630 32.70 37.61 -13.79
C ASN A 630 31.66 36.60 -14.37
N PRO A 631 32.09 35.51 -15.05
CA PRO A 631 31.20 34.39 -15.37
C PRO A 631 30.61 33.75 -14.11
N LEU A 632 29.46 33.10 -14.24
CA LEU A 632 28.78 32.41 -13.14
C LEU A 632 28.01 31.17 -13.60
N VAL A 633 27.79 30.24 -12.69
CA VAL A 633 26.90 29.07 -12.87
C VAL A 633 26.30 28.65 -11.53
N HIS A 634 25.05 28.22 -11.53
CA HIS A 634 24.32 27.73 -10.34
C HIS A 634 24.16 26.21 -10.36
N GLY A 635 24.09 25.60 -11.54
CA GLY A 635 24.09 24.15 -11.66
C GLY A 635 24.43 23.65 -13.05
N ILE A 636 24.91 22.41 -13.10
CA ILE A 636 25.19 21.67 -14.33
C ILE A 636 24.46 20.33 -14.24
N GLU A 637 23.75 19.95 -15.28
CA GLU A 637 23.06 18.67 -15.39
C GLU A 637 23.41 18.01 -16.72
N ILE A 638 23.92 16.78 -16.68
CA ILE A 638 24.28 15.99 -17.85
C ILE A 638 23.25 14.91 -18.05
N VAL A 639 22.63 14.89 -19.23
CA VAL A 639 21.45 14.07 -19.45
C VAL A 639 21.57 13.20 -20.68
N LYS A 640 21.61 11.88 -20.50
CA LYS A 640 21.72 10.94 -21.61
C LYS A 640 20.41 10.85 -22.39
N THR A 641 20.50 11.05 -23.70
CA THR A 641 19.35 11.17 -24.61
C THR A 641 19.14 9.92 -25.47
N ALA A 642 20.07 8.98 -25.45
CA ALA A 642 19.97 7.69 -26.15
C ALA A 642 20.75 6.60 -25.39
N PRO A 643 20.49 5.30 -25.63
CA PRO A 643 21.34 4.23 -25.15
C PRO A 643 22.82 4.47 -25.50
N THR A 644 23.72 4.11 -24.60
CA THR A 644 25.16 4.16 -24.86
C THR A 644 25.49 3.03 -25.85
N PRO A 645 26.29 3.28 -26.90
CA PRO A 645 26.66 2.24 -27.84
C PRO A 645 27.30 1.04 -27.15
N ASP A 646 26.89 -0.16 -27.55
CA ASP A 646 27.44 -1.41 -27.01
C ASP A 646 28.36 -2.13 -28.02
N ALA A 647 28.75 -3.35 -27.65
CA ALA A 647 29.61 -4.21 -28.45
C ALA A 647 29.05 -4.53 -29.85
N SER A 648 27.74 -4.65 -29.97
CA SER A 648 27.03 -4.97 -31.21
C SER A 648 26.90 -3.76 -32.14
N ASP A 649 27.04 -2.54 -31.59
CA ASP A 649 27.07 -1.31 -32.36
C ASP A 649 28.42 -1.04 -33.05
N VAL A 650 29.49 -1.72 -32.65
CA VAL A 650 30.81 -1.58 -33.28
C VAL A 650 30.78 -2.23 -34.66
N LEU A 651 30.89 -1.41 -35.71
CA LEU A 651 30.86 -1.86 -37.11
C LEU A 651 32.24 -2.32 -37.57
N TYR A 652 33.27 -1.55 -37.25
CA TYR A 652 34.64 -1.78 -37.72
C TYR A 652 35.68 -1.44 -36.65
N ARG A 653 36.77 -2.21 -36.63
CA ARG A 653 37.98 -1.95 -35.83
C ARG A 653 39.23 -2.33 -36.61
N VAL A 654 40.22 -1.44 -36.63
CA VAL A 654 41.49 -1.64 -37.31
C VAL A 654 42.63 -1.33 -36.35
N ASN A 655 43.57 -2.28 -36.20
CA ASN A 655 44.83 -2.07 -35.49
C ASN A 655 45.89 -1.58 -36.48
N ALA A 656 46.01 -0.25 -36.64
CA ALA A 656 46.83 0.36 -37.68
C ALA A 656 48.33 0.06 -37.46
N GLY A 657 48.93 -0.66 -38.41
CA GLY A 657 50.32 -1.12 -38.33
C GLY A 657 50.53 -2.41 -37.54
N GLY A 658 49.49 -2.99 -36.93
CA GLY A 658 49.58 -4.10 -36.00
C GLY A 658 48.79 -5.35 -36.42
N ASP A 659 49.07 -6.47 -35.74
CA ASP A 659 48.38 -7.74 -35.97
C ASP A 659 46.94 -7.74 -35.45
N GLN A 660 46.16 -8.74 -35.84
CA GLN A 660 44.81 -8.92 -35.34
C GLN A 660 44.83 -9.13 -33.82
N MET A 661 44.00 -8.38 -33.09
CA MET A 661 43.90 -8.48 -31.64
C MET A 661 42.48 -8.77 -31.20
N ALA A 662 42.33 -9.62 -30.18
CA ALA A 662 41.04 -9.87 -29.56
C ALA A 662 40.51 -8.58 -28.93
N ALA A 663 39.21 -8.36 -29.04
CA ALA A 663 38.51 -7.32 -28.30
C ALA A 663 37.69 -7.98 -27.17
N PRO A 664 37.56 -7.33 -26.01
CA PRO A 664 36.72 -7.84 -24.92
C PRO A 664 35.25 -8.05 -25.32
N SER A 665 34.78 -7.34 -26.34
CA SER A 665 33.43 -7.41 -26.89
C SER A 665 33.43 -6.87 -28.33
N GLY A 666 32.45 -7.22 -29.17
CA GLY A 666 32.34 -6.75 -30.57
C GLY A 666 33.32 -7.42 -31.54
N PRO A 667 33.52 -6.90 -32.77
CA PRO A 667 34.51 -7.44 -33.69
C PRO A 667 35.92 -7.30 -33.11
N ALA A 668 36.80 -8.25 -33.45
CA ALA A 668 38.22 -8.16 -33.14
C ALA A 668 38.84 -6.93 -33.84
N TRP A 669 39.94 -6.40 -33.30
CA TRP A 669 40.74 -5.41 -34.01
C TRP A 669 41.40 -6.09 -35.19
N ALA A 670 40.95 -5.78 -36.41
CA ALA A 670 41.49 -6.39 -37.62
C ALA A 670 42.95 -5.98 -37.84
N ALA A 671 43.74 -6.91 -38.40
CA ALA A 671 45.13 -6.65 -38.72
C ALA A 671 45.24 -5.57 -39.81
N ASP A 672 46.25 -4.71 -39.68
CA ASP A 672 46.63 -3.76 -40.70
C ASP A 672 48.15 -3.62 -40.75
N THR A 673 48.83 -4.73 -41.03
CA THR A 673 50.29 -4.81 -41.09
C THR A 673 50.81 -4.58 -42.52
N ALA A 674 52.13 -4.48 -42.68
CA ALA A 674 52.74 -4.50 -44.01
C ALA A 674 52.49 -5.81 -44.77
N ALA A 675 52.34 -6.94 -44.07
CA ALA A 675 52.15 -8.26 -44.67
C ALA A 675 50.66 -8.63 -44.87
N ALA A 676 49.79 -8.06 -44.04
CA ALA A 676 48.34 -8.22 -44.09
C ALA A 676 47.68 -6.83 -44.02
N PRO A 677 47.75 -6.05 -45.11
CA PRO A 677 47.14 -4.73 -45.19
C PRO A 677 45.62 -4.77 -44.98
N SER A 678 45.05 -3.79 -44.28
CA SER A 678 43.60 -3.65 -44.14
C SER A 678 42.95 -3.51 -45.52
N THR A 679 41.80 -4.17 -45.74
CA THR A 679 41.02 -4.05 -46.97
C THR A 679 40.38 -2.68 -47.16
N TYR A 680 40.34 -1.87 -46.11
CA TYR A 680 39.71 -0.55 -46.09
C TYR A 680 40.70 0.59 -46.33
N HIS A 681 42.02 0.33 -46.35
CA HIS A 681 43.02 1.39 -46.45
C HIS A 681 43.66 1.47 -47.85
N ASN A 682 44.12 2.65 -48.23
CA ASN A 682 44.83 2.86 -49.50
C ASN A 682 46.34 2.49 -49.42
N THR A 683 46.98 2.27 -50.55
CA THR A 683 48.42 1.92 -50.59
C THR A 683 49.32 3.15 -50.45
N GLY A 684 50.51 3.01 -49.88
CA GLY A 684 51.57 4.05 -49.90
C GLY A 684 52.13 4.42 -48.53
N SER A 685 51.42 4.05 -47.46
CA SER A 685 51.83 4.27 -46.06
C SER A 685 52.85 3.22 -45.56
N GLN A 686 53.52 3.56 -44.46
CA GLN A 686 54.51 2.75 -43.76
C GLN A 686 54.01 2.36 -42.36
N VAL A 687 54.61 1.34 -41.76
CA VAL A 687 54.25 0.86 -40.42
C VAL A 687 55.48 0.81 -39.52
N THR A 688 55.31 1.17 -38.25
CA THR A 688 56.37 1.11 -37.22
C THR A 688 55.83 0.43 -35.96
N SER A 689 56.62 -0.45 -35.36
CA SER A 689 56.31 -1.11 -34.09
C SER A 689 57.25 -0.66 -32.96
N TYR A 690 56.72 -0.60 -31.75
CA TYR A 690 57.39 -0.16 -30.54
C TYR A 690 57.38 -1.28 -29.48
N PRO A 691 58.50 -1.52 -28.77
CA PRO A 691 58.63 -2.66 -27.86
C PRO A 691 57.99 -2.47 -26.49
N THR A 692 57.45 -1.28 -26.18
CA THR A 692 56.89 -0.94 -24.87
C THR A 692 55.49 -0.38 -24.98
N ASN A 693 54.67 -0.63 -23.95
CA ASN A 693 53.31 -0.07 -23.85
C ASN A 693 53.34 1.45 -23.63
N ALA A 694 52.40 2.15 -24.27
CA ALA A 694 52.15 3.57 -24.00
C ALA A 694 51.39 3.74 -22.66
N ALA A 695 51.53 4.91 -22.03
CA ALA A 695 50.53 5.34 -21.03
C ALA A 695 49.24 5.75 -21.75
N LEU A 696 48.08 5.66 -21.11
CA LEU A 696 46.80 6.09 -21.71
C LEU A 696 46.25 7.29 -20.91
N ASP A 697 45.66 8.26 -21.60
CA ASP A 697 44.85 9.29 -20.95
C ASP A 697 43.39 8.85 -20.75
N ALA A 698 42.58 9.71 -20.12
CA ALA A 698 41.20 9.40 -19.75
C ALA A 698 40.22 9.33 -20.94
N THR A 699 40.59 9.83 -22.12
CA THR A 699 39.74 9.76 -23.33
C THR A 699 39.70 8.35 -23.92
N VAL A 700 40.71 7.53 -23.64
CA VAL A 700 40.79 6.15 -24.13
C VAL A 700 39.76 5.28 -23.38
N PRO A 701 38.79 4.66 -24.08
CA PRO A 701 37.75 3.87 -23.42
C PRO A 701 38.35 2.74 -22.56
N ALA A 702 37.81 2.57 -21.35
CA ALA A 702 38.20 1.49 -20.46
C ALA A 702 38.04 0.11 -21.14
N GLY A 703 39.07 -0.73 -21.07
CA GLY A 703 39.09 -2.02 -21.76
C GLY A 703 39.71 -2.00 -23.16
N THR A 704 40.07 -0.82 -23.69
CA THR A 704 40.90 -0.73 -24.90
C THR A 704 42.27 -1.38 -24.63
N PRO A 705 42.70 -2.39 -25.42
CA PRO A 705 44.02 -3.00 -25.25
C PRO A 705 45.13 -1.96 -25.43
N VAL A 706 46.01 -1.84 -24.43
CA VAL A 706 47.12 -0.87 -24.48
C VAL A 706 48.10 -1.18 -25.61
N GLU A 707 48.17 -2.45 -26.02
CA GLU A 707 49.04 -2.93 -27.09
C GLU A 707 48.66 -2.38 -28.47
N LEU A 708 47.44 -1.83 -28.66
CA LEU A 708 47.08 -1.11 -29.90
C LEU A 708 48.02 0.07 -30.16
N PHE A 709 48.54 0.68 -29.10
CA PHE A 709 49.45 1.83 -29.23
C PHE A 709 50.90 1.42 -29.50
N ASN A 710 51.20 0.13 -29.60
CA ASN A 710 52.55 -0.39 -29.88
C ASN A 710 52.86 -0.46 -31.37
N SER A 711 51.88 -0.28 -32.24
CA SER A 711 52.07 -0.16 -33.68
C SER A 711 51.43 1.13 -34.17
N GLU A 712 52.02 1.74 -35.18
CA GLU A 712 51.41 2.87 -35.88
C GLU A 712 51.56 2.71 -37.38
N ARG A 713 50.59 3.23 -38.12
CA ARG A 713 50.70 3.49 -39.55
C ARG A 713 50.89 4.98 -39.79
N TRP A 714 51.79 5.34 -40.69
CA TRP A 714 52.19 6.71 -40.98
C TRP A 714 52.53 6.88 -42.46
N ASP A 715 52.58 8.12 -42.95
CA ASP A 715 52.80 8.41 -44.37
C ASP A 715 53.69 9.62 -44.60
N GLU A 716 54.53 9.57 -45.65
CA GLU A 716 55.39 10.69 -46.09
C GLU A 716 54.77 11.47 -47.24
N SER A 717 53.79 10.88 -47.93
CA SER A 717 53.11 11.44 -49.08
C SER A 717 52.33 12.71 -48.71
N THR A 718 52.13 13.56 -49.72
CA THR A 718 51.17 14.67 -49.69
C THR A 718 50.03 14.47 -50.70
N ALA A 719 50.06 13.36 -51.48
CA ALA A 719 49.02 12.92 -52.42
C ALA A 719 49.39 11.55 -53.08
N PRO A 720 48.50 10.53 -53.07
CA PRO A 720 47.32 10.46 -52.20
C PRO A 720 47.79 10.42 -50.74
N ASP A 721 46.99 11.03 -49.85
CA ASP A 721 47.21 10.97 -48.41
C ASP A 721 46.83 9.58 -47.87
N MET A 722 47.35 9.19 -46.71
CA MET A 722 46.94 7.97 -46.01
C MET A 722 45.44 8.02 -45.67
N GLN A 723 44.68 7.03 -46.16
CA GLN A 723 43.21 7.03 -46.13
C GLN A 723 42.62 5.68 -45.75
N TRP A 724 41.47 5.70 -45.07
CA TRP A 724 40.58 4.54 -44.88
C TRP A 724 39.14 4.82 -45.31
N ASP A 725 38.52 3.82 -45.93
CA ASP A 725 37.16 3.86 -46.49
C ASP A 725 36.31 2.71 -45.91
N PHE A 726 35.32 3.03 -45.08
CA PHE A 726 34.46 2.04 -44.44
C PHE A 726 33.03 2.06 -44.98
N PRO A 727 32.55 0.99 -45.63
CA PRO A 727 31.19 0.92 -46.13
C PRO A 727 30.17 0.99 -44.98
N VAL A 728 29.44 2.09 -44.89
CA VAL A 728 28.38 2.31 -43.91
C VAL A 728 27.14 2.81 -44.66
N PRO A 729 25.95 2.24 -44.43
CA PRO A 729 24.75 2.67 -45.16
C PRO A 729 24.47 4.17 -44.97
N ALA A 730 24.13 4.86 -46.06
CA ALA A 730 23.78 6.28 -46.06
C ALA A 730 22.68 6.60 -45.04
N GLY A 731 22.85 7.70 -44.30
CA GLY A 731 21.95 8.14 -43.23
C GLY A 731 22.19 7.45 -41.88
N THR A 732 23.15 6.52 -41.79
CA THR A 732 23.50 5.88 -40.51
C THR A 732 24.37 6.83 -39.67
N PRO A 733 23.92 7.25 -38.46
CA PRO A 733 24.78 8.01 -37.57
C PRO A 733 25.81 7.08 -36.91
N VAL A 734 27.07 7.48 -36.97
CA VAL A 734 28.22 6.77 -36.39
C VAL A 734 29.10 7.73 -35.59
N GLN A 735 29.96 7.19 -34.75
CA GLN A 735 31.08 7.88 -34.15
C GLN A 735 32.37 7.23 -34.65
N VAL A 736 33.21 8.04 -35.29
CA VAL A 736 34.56 7.65 -35.71
C VAL A 736 35.52 7.93 -34.58
N ARG A 737 36.24 6.91 -34.11
CA ARG A 737 37.23 7.02 -33.03
C ARG A 737 38.62 6.76 -33.58
N LEU A 738 39.50 7.73 -33.36
CA LEU A 738 40.90 7.69 -33.79
C LEU A 738 41.79 7.56 -32.57
N TYR A 739 42.57 6.49 -32.52
CA TYR A 739 43.52 6.23 -31.45
C TYR A 739 44.90 6.73 -31.89
N LEU A 740 45.44 7.67 -31.12
CA LEU A 740 46.58 8.48 -31.51
C LEU A 740 47.64 8.49 -30.40
N ALA A 741 48.91 8.33 -30.76
CA ALA A 741 50.05 8.47 -29.86
C ALA A 741 51.30 8.93 -30.62
N ASN A 742 51.99 9.95 -30.13
CA ASN A 742 53.34 10.21 -30.62
C ASN A 742 54.35 9.28 -29.94
N ARG A 743 54.77 8.23 -30.66
CA ARG A 743 55.75 7.25 -30.18
C ARG A 743 57.17 7.49 -30.71
N TYR A 744 57.31 8.22 -31.83
CA TYR A 744 58.60 8.53 -32.44
C TYR A 744 59.40 9.57 -31.62
N ALA A 745 60.63 9.23 -31.28
CA ALA A 745 61.49 10.08 -30.44
C ALA A 745 61.87 11.42 -31.10
N GLY A 746 61.97 11.46 -32.44
CA GLY A 746 62.33 12.68 -33.17
C GLY A 746 61.27 13.79 -33.08
N THR A 747 60.03 13.44 -32.73
CA THR A 747 58.90 14.36 -32.56
C THR A 747 58.41 14.42 -31.12
N ALA A 748 59.24 14.06 -30.13
CA ALA A 748 58.87 14.00 -28.72
C ALA A 748 58.61 15.37 -28.04
N THR A 749 58.63 16.46 -28.79
CA THR A 749 58.39 17.83 -28.30
C THR A 749 57.29 18.50 -29.12
N ALA A 750 56.48 19.32 -28.45
CA ALA A 750 55.41 20.08 -29.09
C ALA A 750 55.94 20.94 -30.23
N GLY A 751 55.14 21.07 -31.28
CA GLY A 751 55.39 21.80 -32.51
C GLY A 751 56.16 21.03 -33.59
N LYS A 752 56.61 19.79 -33.33
CA LYS A 752 57.44 19.02 -34.27
C LYS A 752 56.67 18.16 -35.26
N ARG A 753 55.41 17.85 -34.97
CA ARG A 753 54.51 17.10 -35.86
C ARG A 753 53.16 17.79 -35.87
N LYS A 754 52.64 18.08 -37.06
CA LYS A 754 51.30 18.62 -37.30
C LYS A 754 50.71 17.94 -38.51
N PHE A 755 49.46 17.52 -38.42
CA PHE A 755 48.74 16.96 -39.56
C PHE A 755 47.25 17.27 -39.46
N ASN A 756 46.57 17.20 -40.59
CA ASN A 756 45.12 17.32 -40.63
C ASN A 756 44.49 15.92 -40.64
N VAL A 757 43.28 15.82 -40.10
CA VAL A 757 42.41 14.66 -40.34
C VAL A 757 41.08 15.15 -40.87
N SER A 758 40.67 14.67 -42.05
CA SER A 758 39.32 14.83 -42.57
C SER A 758 38.51 13.57 -42.41
N ILE A 759 37.21 13.74 -42.17
CA ILE A 759 36.22 12.66 -42.22
C ILE A 759 35.09 13.11 -43.14
N ASP A 760 34.79 12.32 -44.17
CA ASP A 760 33.87 12.63 -45.26
C ASP A 760 34.14 14.01 -45.88
N GLY A 761 35.43 14.28 -46.17
CA GLY A 761 35.91 15.55 -46.73
C GLY A 761 35.87 16.75 -45.80
N VAL A 762 35.42 16.60 -44.54
CA VAL A 762 35.38 17.67 -43.54
C VAL A 762 36.57 17.55 -42.60
N VAL A 763 37.40 18.58 -42.52
CA VAL A 763 38.53 18.62 -41.57
C VAL A 763 37.99 18.61 -40.13
N LYS A 764 38.27 17.53 -39.40
CA LYS A 764 37.92 17.32 -37.99
C LYS A 764 39.06 17.66 -37.04
N LEU A 765 40.29 17.45 -37.48
CA LEU A 765 41.50 17.85 -36.77
C LEU A 765 42.32 18.74 -37.71
N SER A 766 42.60 19.97 -37.30
CA SER A 766 43.38 20.94 -38.08
C SER A 766 44.72 21.19 -37.41
N ASN A 767 45.82 21.05 -38.15
CA ASN A 767 47.20 21.22 -37.65
C ASN A 767 47.48 20.45 -36.36
N PHE A 768 46.88 19.27 -36.21
CA PHE A 768 46.87 18.51 -34.98
C PHE A 768 48.28 18.05 -34.62
N ASP A 769 48.70 18.46 -33.42
CA ASP A 769 49.94 18.06 -32.79
C ASP A 769 49.61 17.15 -31.60
N PRO A 770 49.90 15.85 -31.67
CA PRO A 770 49.60 14.93 -30.59
C PRO A 770 50.30 15.30 -29.27
N ILE A 771 51.52 15.88 -29.31
CA ILE A 771 52.22 16.27 -28.07
C ILE A 771 51.55 17.47 -27.43
N THR A 772 51.16 18.47 -28.22
CA THR A 772 50.41 19.63 -27.71
C THR A 772 49.05 19.22 -27.15
N ALA A 773 48.34 18.32 -27.84
CA ALA A 773 47.00 17.89 -27.46
C ALA A 773 46.98 16.97 -26.23
N ILE A 774 48.03 16.16 -26.02
CA ILE A 774 48.09 15.13 -24.96
C ILE A 774 48.97 15.59 -23.77
N GLY A 775 49.85 16.57 -24.00
CA GLY A 775 50.80 17.09 -23.01
C GLY A 775 52.00 16.17 -22.73
N ALA A 776 52.16 15.03 -23.43
CA ALA A 776 53.25 14.09 -23.22
C ALA A 776 53.58 13.25 -24.47
N THR A 777 54.84 12.81 -24.59
CA THR A 777 55.26 11.75 -25.52
C THR A 777 54.99 10.37 -24.94
N ASN A 778 54.85 9.32 -25.77
CA ASN A 778 54.51 7.96 -25.35
C ASN A 778 53.20 7.84 -24.52
N ARG A 779 52.26 8.74 -24.78
CA ARG A 779 50.91 8.70 -24.21
C ARG A 779 49.89 8.59 -25.34
N GLY A 780 49.00 7.60 -25.22
CA GLY A 780 47.88 7.35 -26.12
C GLY A 780 46.64 8.11 -25.71
N THR A 781 45.93 8.61 -26.71
CA THR A 781 44.67 9.35 -26.62
C THR A 781 43.67 8.79 -27.62
N MET A 782 42.40 9.11 -27.44
CA MET A 782 41.33 8.81 -28.40
C MET A 782 40.59 10.10 -28.76
N ARG A 783 40.38 10.33 -30.05
CA ARG A 783 39.55 11.43 -30.55
C ARG A 783 38.32 10.88 -31.25
N ALA A 784 37.14 11.35 -30.86
CA ALA A 784 35.87 10.84 -31.35
C ALA A 784 35.11 11.91 -32.13
N PHE A 785 34.53 11.52 -33.26
CA PHE A 785 33.80 12.44 -34.14
C PHE A 785 32.45 11.85 -34.53
N PRO A 786 31.32 12.48 -34.17
CA PRO A 786 30.03 12.07 -34.69
C PRO A 786 29.89 12.46 -36.15
N VAL A 787 29.47 11.51 -36.98
CA VAL A 787 29.30 11.66 -38.43
C VAL A 787 28.03 10.92 -38.85
N THR A 788 27.32 11.43 -39.86
CA THR A 788 26.25 10.69 -40.52
C THR A 788 26.78 10.24 -41.86
N SER A 789 26.93 8.93 -42.05
CA SER A 789 27.49 8.38 -43.27
C SER A 789 26.66 8.78 -44.48
N ASP A 790 27.33 9.10 -45.59
CA ASP A 790 26.72 9.37 -46.89
C ASP A 790 26.62 8.13 -47.79
N GLY A 791 27.01 6.95 -47.27
CA GLY A 791 27.18 5.71 -48.01
C GLY A 791 28.58 5.11 -47.82
N ASN A 792 29.53 5.92 -47.37
CA ASN A 792 30.83 5.50 -46.88
C ASN A 792 31.22 6.30 -45.63
N ILE A 793 32.33 5.95 -44.99
CA ILE A 793 33.05 6.81 -44.06
C ILE A 793 34.49 6.89 -44.56
N ASP A 794 34.86 8.05 -45.09
CA ASP A 794 36.17 8.32 -45.68
C ASP A 794 37.03 9.09 -44.66
N ILE A 795 38.19 8.57 -44.27
CA ILE A 795 39.07 9.18 -43.26
C ILE A 795 40.43 9.44 -43.90
N ASP A 796 40.80 10.70 -44.10
CA ASP A 796 42.10 11.09 -44.68
C ASP A 796 43.01 11.76 -43.65
N PHE A 797 44.30 11.42 -43.71
CA PHE A 797 45.34 11.99 -42.88
C PHE A 797 46.31 12.84 -43.71
N GLY A 798 46.04 14.13 -43.80
CA GLY A 798 46.82 15.08 -44.61
C GLY A 798 48.07 15.60 -43.90
N ARG A 799 49.23 15.50 -44.55
CA ARG A 799 50.51 15.98 -44.01
C ARG A 799 50.57 17.51 -43.94
N VAL A 800 50.98 18.07 -42.79
CA VAL A 800 51.29 19.52 -42.65
C VAL A 800 52.76 19.74 -42.27
N LEU A 801 53.21 19.11 -41.19
CA LEU A 801 54.59 19.15 -40.70
C LEU A 801 54.93 17.80 -40.09
N GLU A 802 55.94 17.12 -40.65
CA GLU A 802 56.25 15.72 -40.33
C GLU A 802 55.09 14.75 -40.65
N ASN A 803 55.34 13.44 -40.61
CA ASN A 803 54.39 12.42 -41.08
C ASN A 803 53.13 12.32 -40.19
N PRO A 804 51.90 12.29 -40.74
CA PRO A 804 50.69 11.89 -40.02
C PRO A 804 50.80 10.46 -39.48
N LEU A 805 49.99 10.14 -38.45
CA LEU A 805 49.96 8.82 -37.84
C LEU A 805 48.60 8.44 -37.30
N VAL A 806 48.37 7.14 -37.17
CA VAL A 806 47.27 6.55 -36.39
C VAL A 806 47.67 5.17 -35.87
N GLN A 807 47.22 4.84 -34.66
CA GLN A 807 47.45 3.54 -34.01
C GLN A 807 46.25 2.61 -34.20
N ALA A 808 45.04 3.15 -34.18
CA ALA A 808 43.84 2.37 -34.43
C ALA A 808 42.66 3.25 -34.88
N ILE A 809 41.71 2.63 -35.59
CA ILE A 809 40.44 3.24 -36.01
C ILE A 809 39.30 2.35 -35.56
N GLU A 810 38.27 2.95 -34.96
CA GLU A 810 37.02 2.26 -34.59
C GLU A 810 35.82 3.05 -35.13
N ILE A 811 34.89 2.36 -35.79
CA ILE A 811 33.62 2.93 -36.30
C ILE A 811 32.48 2.34 -35.49
N VAL A 812 31.79 3.17 -34.72
CA VAL A 812 30.72 2.75 -33.82
C VAL A 812 29.40 3.33 -34.28
N LYS A 813 28.40 2.48 -34.54
CA LYS A 813 27.03 2.92 -34.80
C LYS A 813 26.50 3.62 -33.56
N LEU A 814 25.85 4.76 -33.77
CA LEU A 814 25.25 5.50 -32.67
C LEU A 814 23.75 5.18 -32.58
N PRO A 815 23.25 4.52 -31.52
CA PRO A 815 21.84 4.11 -31.38
C PRO A 815 20.85 5.26 -31.62
N PRO A 816 19.67 5.06 -32.22
CA PRO A 816 18.74 6.16 -32.43
C PRO A 816 18.35 6.81 -31.08
N VAL A 817 18.20 8.14 -31.08
CA VAL A 817 17.56 8.86 -29.98
C VAL A 817 16.13 8.34 -29.88
N PRO A 818 15.71 7.72 -28.76
CA PRO A 818 14.32 7.33 -28.60
C PRO A 818 13.43 8.56 -28.80
N PRO A 819 12.29 8.44 -29.50
CA PRO A 819 11.32 9.52 -29.50
C PRO A 819 11.01 9.86 -28.04
N SER A 820 11.04 11.14 -27.68
CA SER A 820 10.86 11.61 -26.30
C SER A 820 9.75 10.81 -25.64
N THR A 821 10.09 9.97 -24.66
CA THR A 821 9.09 9.22 -23.90
C THR A 821 8.11 10.25 -23.38
N THR A 822 6.85 10.17 -23.84
CA THR A 822 5.80 11.07 -23.38
C THR A 822 5.73 10.90 -21.88
N VAL A 823 6.04 11.99 -21.17
CA VAL A 823 6.17 12.12 -19.71
C VAL A 823 4.97 11.48 -18.99
N ASP A 824 3.83 11.51 -19.66
CA ASP A 824 2.54 11.01 -19.21
C ASP A 824 2.12 9.71 -19.92
N SER A 825 3.05 8.82 -20.22
CA SER A 825 2.74 7.47 -20.74
C SER A 825 2.69 6.43 -19.65
N ILE A 826 1.95 5.36 -19.94
CA ILE A 826 2.05 4.09 -19.23
C ILE A 826 2.43 3.00 -20.22
N THR A 827 3.34 2.13 -19.80
CA THR A 827 3.73 0.93 -20.54
C THR A 827 3.50 -0.31 -19.70
N LYS A 828 3.27 -1.44 -20.35
CA LYS A 828 3.23 -2.76 -19.71
C LYS A 828 4.22 -3.73 -20.34
N ARG A 829 4.71 -4.67 -19.55
CA ARG A 829 5.57 -5.78 -19.96
C ARG A 829 5.14 -7.05 -19.24
N THR A 830 5.26 -8.20 -19.91
CA THR A 830 5.12 -9.50 -19.23
C THR A 830 6.36 -9.80 -18.42
N TYR A 831 6.19 -10.36 -17.22
CA TYR A 831 7.27 -10.82 -16.37
C TYR A 831 6.89 -12.13 -15.67
N ASP A 832 7.82 -13.08 -15.60
CA ASP A 832 7.59 -14.40 -15.01
C ASP A 832 7.93 -14.48 -13.51
N GLY A 833 8.53 -13.43 -12.93
CA GLY A 833 9.01 -13.44 -11.55
C GLY A 833 10.44 -13.96 -11.38
N ALA A 834 11.11 -14.35 -12.47
CA ALA A 834 12.44 -14.95 -12.42
C ALA A 834 13.43 -14.29 -13.39
N SER A 835 13.32 -14.56 -14.69
CA SER A 835 14.31 -14.11 -15.69
C SER A 835 13.73 -13.76 -17.06
N SER A 836 12.48 -14.13 -17.35
CA SER A 836 11.86 -13.81 -18.65
C SER A 836 11.14 -12.47 -18.58
N VAL A 837 11.67 -11.46 -19.26
CA VAL A 837 11.06 -10.12 -19.38
C VAL A 837 10.64 -9.83 -20.82
N GLY A 838 9.38 -9.45 -21.01
CA GLY A 838 8.82 -9.12 -22.32
C GLY A 838 9.11 -7.70 -22.80
N ASN A 839 8.82 -7.45 -24.09
CA ASN A 839 8.90 -6.12 -24.70
C ASN A 839 7.86 -5.15 -24.10
N ALA A 840 8.21 -3.86 -24.02
CA ALA A 840 7.27 -2.82 -23.60
C ALA A 840 6.18 -2.63 -24.64
N MET A 841 4.94 -2.56 -24.15
CA MET A 841 3.77 -2.17 -24.92
C MET A 841 3.18 -0.92 -24.29
N SER A 842 2.85 0.09 -25.10
CA SER A 842 2.13 1.26 -24.61
C SER A 842 0.71 0.87 -24.22
N VAL A 843 0.24 1.44 -23.11
CA VAL A 843 -1.17 1.40 -22.71
C VAL A 843 -1.78 2.76 -23.09
N PRO A 844 -2.93 2.80 -23.79
CA PRO A 844 -3.57 4.05 -24.20
C PRO A 844 -3.82 5.00 -23.01
N ASN A 845 -3.45 6.27 -23.18
CA ASN A 845 -3.73 7.35 -22.22
C ASN A 845 -4.74 8.34 -22.82
N GLY A 846 -5.93 7.85 -23.18
CA GLY A 846 -6.92 8.60 -23.96
C GLY A 846 -7.50 9.84 -23.25
N ASP A 847 -7.39 9.91 -21.92
CA ASP A 847 -7.85 11.04 -21.11
C ASP A 847 -6.73 12.03 -20.75
N ASN A 848 -5.53 11.84 -21.29
CA ASN A 848 -4.33 12.63 -21.02
C ASN A 848 -4.02 12.73 -19.51
N THR A 849 -4.25 11.66 -18.74
CA THR A 849 -3.85 11.61 -17.34
C THR A 849 -2.35 11.90 -17.22
N GLY A 850 -1.99 12.86 -16.36
CA GLY A 850 -0.60 13.24 -16.10
C GLY A 850 0.13 12.17 -15.28
N TRP A 851 0.42 11.00 -15.88
CA TRP A 851 1.02 9.87 -15.18
C TRP A 851 2.39 10.21 -14.55
N SER A 852 3.09 11.21 -15.06
CA SER A 852 4.32 11.72 -14.42
C SER A 852 4.13 12.31 -13.02
N ASN A 853 2.91 12.73 -12.69
CA ASN A 853 2.60 13.41 -11.43
C ASN A 853 2.08 12.47 -10.34
N ILE A 854 1.89 11.18 -10.64
CA ILE A 854 1.34 10.24 -9.67
C ILE A 854 2.37 9.88 -8.59
N LYS A 855 1.87 9.55 -7.39
CA LYS A 855 2.66 9.18 -6.22
C LYS A 855 2.28 7.78 -5.80
N GLY A 856 2.91 6.80 -6.44
CA GLY A 856 2.61 5.38 -6.28
C GLY A 856 1.21 4.98 -6.77
N ALA A 857 1.06 3.69 -7.07
CA ALA A 857 -0.20 3.10 -7.48
C ALA A 857 -0.22 1.60 -7.17
N PHE A 858 -1.41 1.05 -7.03
CA PHE A 858 -1.62 -0.40 -6.96
C PHE A 858 -2.99 -0.78 -7.54
N TRP A 859 -3.05 -1.95 -8.14
CA TRP A 859 -4.30 -2.52 -8.65
C TRP A 859 -4.88 -3.48 -7.62
N VAL A 860 -6.18 -3.35 -7.34
CA VAL A 860 -6.93 -4.29 -6.51
C VAL A 860 -8.36 -4.33 -6.99
N GLY A 861 -8.92 -5.53 -7.13
CA GLY A 861 -10.35 -5.77 -7.35
C GLY A 861 -10.95 -5.18 -8.62
N GLY A 862 -10.15 -4.89 -9.66
CA GLY A 862 -10.61 -4.24 -10.90
C GLY A 862 -10.27 -2.75 -10.97
N ASP A 863 -9.90 -2.13 -9.85
CA ASP A 863 -9.60 -0.70 -9.77
C ASP A 863 -8.11 -0.46 -9.57
N LEU A 864 -7.59 0.59 -10.22
CA LEU A 864 -6.29 1.18 -9.97
C LEU A 864 -6.44 2.34 -8.96
N PHE A 865 -5.73 2.25 -7.85
CA PHE A 865 -5.61 3.30 -6.84
C PHE A 865 -4.26 3.99 -6.98
N TYR A 866 -4.22 5.32 -6.92
CA TYR A 866 -3.00 6.10 -7.12
C TYR A 866 -3.10 7.48 -6.48
N GLY A 867 -1.97 8.03 -6.03
CA GLY A 867 -1.91 9.36 -5.40
C GLY A 867 -1.62 10.48 -6.39
N VAL A 868 -2.20 11.67 -6.20
CA VAL A 868 -1.88 12.90 -6.96
C VAL A 868 -2.04 14.11 -6.05
N GLY A 869 -0.99 14.93 -5.91
CA GLY A 869 -1.10 16.25 -5.25
C GLY A 869 -1.59 16.24 -3.79
N GLY A 870 -1.54 15.11 -3.10
CA GLY A 870 -2.06 14.93 -1.73
C GLY A 870 -3.38 14.14 -1.66
N ASP A 871 -4.04 13.92 -2.79
CA ASP A 871 -5.31 13.19 -2.87
C ASP A 871 -5.12 11.76 -3.40
N LEU A 872 -5.91 10.82 -2.91
CA LEU A 872 -6.00 9.48 -3.47
C LEU A 872 -7.12 9.42 -4.51
N TYR A 873 -6.85 8.79 -5.64
CA TYR A 873 -7.81 8.56 -6.70
C TYR A 873 -8.00 7.07 -6.93
N LYS A 874 -9.18 6.71 -7.45
CA LYS A 874 -9.45 5.40 -8.04
C LYS A 874 -10.05 5.51 -9.43
N ARG A 875 -9.87 4.46 -10.23
CA ARG A 875 -10.56 4.24 -11.51
C ARG A 875 -10.52 2.77 -11.88
N SER A 876 -11.51 2.29 -12.62
CA SER A 876 -11.47 0.94 -13.17
C SER A 876 -10.31 0.80 -14.16
N PHE A 877 -9.66 -0.35 -14.16
CA PHE A 877 -8.59 -0.67 -15.10
C PHE A 877 -8.58 -2.16 -15.41
N ASP A 878 -8.76 -2.50 -16.69
CA ASP A 878 -8.81 -3.89 -17.19
C ASP A 878 -7.50 -4.35 -17.87
N GLY A 879 -6.49 -3.47 -17.90
CA GLY A 879 -5.20 -3.73 -18.54
C GLY A 879 -5.08 -3.13 -19.94
N THR A 880 -6.17 -2.57 -20.46
CA THR A 880 -6.24 -1.90 -21.77
C THR A 880 -6.83 -0.49 -21.68
N GLU A 881 -7.89 -0.28 -20.91
CA GLU A 881 -8.59 1.00 -20.80
C GLU A 881 -8.72 1.45 -19.34
N PHE A 882 -8.62 2.76 -19.14
CA PHE A 882 -8.87 3.42 -17.86
C PHE A 882 -10.28 3.98 -17.81
N GLY A 883 -11.02 3.65 -16.76
CA GLY A 883 -12.27 4.32 -16.45
C GLY A 883 -12.08 5.74 -15.96
N THR A 884 -13.20 6.42 -15.69
CA THR A 884 -13.20 7.78 -15.14
C THR A 884 -12.53 7.85 -13.78
N ALA A 885 -11.60 8.81 -13.63
CA ALA A 885 -10.96 9.10 -12.36
C ALA A 885 -11.96 9.60 -11.32
N LYS A 886 -11.94 9.01 -10.12
CA LYS A 886 -12.70 9.47 -8.96
C LYS A 886 -11.74 9.82 -7.82
N LYS A 887 -11.74 11.08 -7.39
CA LYS A 887 -11.11 11.49 -6.12
C LYS A 887 -11.82 10.79 -4.96
N LEU A 888 -11.04 10.18 -4.07
CA LEU A 888 -11.55 9.52 -2.88
C LEU A 888 -11.60 10.50 -1.73
N ASP A 889 -12.78 10.66 -1.16
CA ASP A 889 -13.01 11.42 0.07
C ASP A 889 -13.99 10.67 0.97
N PRO A 890 -13.52 9.61 1.67
CA PRO A 890 -14.36 8.85 2.59
C PRO A 890 -14.64 9.59 3.91
N TYR A 891 -14.03 10.77 4.11
CA TYR A 891 -14.08 11.53 5.36
C TYR A 891 -15.22 12.54 5.39
N HIS A 892 -15.77 12.88 4.23
CA HIS A 892 -16.88 13.80 4.07
C HIS A 892 -18.07 13.10 3.44
N ASP A 893 -19.22 13.22 4.10
CA ASP A 893 -20.48 12.66 3.63
C ASP A 893 -21.51 13.79 3.55
N ALA A 894 -21.93 14.13 2.33
CA ALA A 894 -22.86 15.24 2.09
C ALA A 894 -24.19 15.09 2.86
N LYS A 895 -24.61 13.86 3.21
CA LYS A 895 -25.79 13.62 4.02
C LYS A 895 -25.57 13.94 5.49
N TRP A 896 -24.38 13.64 6.03
CA TRP A 896 -24.13 13.68 7.48
C TRP A 896 -23.33 14.90 7.95
N ASP A 897 -22.51 15.50 7.08
CA ASP A 897 -21.56 16.56 7.45
C ASP A 897 -22.21 17.79 8.11
N LEU A 898 -23.47 18.09 7.75
CA LEU A 898 -24.24 19.21 8.28
C LEU A 898 -25.20 18.84 9.41
N VAL A 899 -25.36 17.54 9.71
CA VAL A 899 -26.30 17.07 10.73
C VAL A 899 -25.67 17.25 12.11
N VAL A 900 -26.36 17.99 12.98
CA VAL A 900 -25.93 18.25 14.36
C VAL A 900 -26.06 16.98 15.20
N THR A 901 -25.03 16.63 15.96
CA THR A 901 -24.98 15.36 16.70
C THR A 901 -25.79 15.39 17.99
N GLY A 902 -26.17 16.58 18.46
CA GLY A 902 -26.79 16.81 19.76
C GLY A 902 -25.85 16.55 20.93
N SER A 903 -24.53 16.68 20.72
CA SER A 903 -23.48 16.42 21.71
C SER A 903 -22.65 17.67 21.99
N ALA A 904 -21.88 17.66 23.08
CA ALA A 904 -20.93 18.73 23.37
C ALA A 904 -19.68 18.64 22.45
N PRO A 905 -19.09 19.78 22.05
CA PRO A 905 -19.64 21.13 22.19
C PRO A 905 -20.90 21.29 21.34
N GLU A 906 -21.87 22.06 21.86
CA GLU A 906 -23.14 22.32 21.20
C GLU A 906 -22.92 22.85 19.78
N GLY A 907 -23.70 22.34 18.82
CA GLY A 907 -23.55 22.65 17.40
C GLY A 907 -22.52 21.79 16.65
N SER A 908 -21.85 20.84 17.31
CA SER A 908 -21.00 19.86 16.61
C SER A 908 -21.81 19.02 15.62
N THR A 909 -21.22 18.74 14.45
CA THR A 909 -21.83 17.92 13.40
C THR A 909 -21.10 16.59 13.24
N TYR A 910 -21.63 15.68 12.42
CA TYR A 910 -20.98 14.40 12.13
C TYR A 910 -19.78 14.52 11.19
N ALA A 911 -19.49 15.69 10.62
CA ALA A 911 -18.39 15.86 9.66
C ALA A 911 -17.11 15.16 10.12
N GLY A 912 -16.52 14.36 9.24
CA GLY A 912 -15.24 13.71 9.50
C GLY A 912 -14.06 14.66 9.29
N MET A 913 -12.87 14.08 9.16
CA MET A 913 -11.66 14.85 8.91
C MET A 913 -10.69 14.07 8.04
N THR A 914 -10.20 14.73 7.00
CA THR A 914 -9.20 14.17 6.08
C THR A 914 -8.00 13.57 6.82
N GLY A 915 -7.56 12.40 6.38
CA GLY A 915 -6.44 11.68 7.00
C GLY A 915 -5.08 12.34 6.82
N ASN A 916 -4.19 12.14 7.78
CA ASN A 916 -2.79 12.60 7.73
C ASN A 916 -1.98 11.99 6.58
N PHE A 917 -2.45 10.89 5.99
CA PHE A 917 -1.84 10.31 4.80
C PHE A 917 -1.80 11.30 3.63
N SER A 918 -2.77 12.22 3.53
CA SER A 918 -2.82 13.24 2.48
C SER A 918 -1.60 14.18 2.49
N ALA A 919 -1.03 14.45 3.67
CA ALA A 919 0.20 15.24 3.81
C ALA A 919 1.47 14.42 3.48
N GLU A 920 1.40 13.09 3.59
CA GLU A 920 2.51 12.18 3.27
C GLU A 920 2.53 11.83 1.78
N LEU A 921 1.35 11.78 1.14
CA LEU A 921 1.17 11.31 -0.24
C LEU A 921 2.05 12.02 -1.28
N PRO A 922 2.30 13.35 -1.22
CA PRO A 922 3.23 14.02 -2.14
C PRO A 922 4.66 13.46 -2.10
N ASN A 923 5.06 12.87 -0.97
CA ASN A 923 6.38 12.27 -0.75
C ASN A 923 6.39 10.75 -0.95
N VAL A 924 5.25 10.12 -1.25
CA VAL A 924 5.20 8.68 -1.53
C VAL A 924 5.90 8.38 -2.84
N THR A 925 6.83 7.43 -2.81
CA THR A 925 7.61 7.03 -3.98
C THR A 925 7.19 5.68 -4.57
N ALA A 926 6.57 4.83 -3.75
CA ALA A 926 6.00 3.56 -4.18
C ALA A 926 4.94 3.10 -3.16
N MET A 927 3.97 2.30 -3.61
CA MET A 927 2.96 1.71 -2.73
C MET A 927 2.44 0.38 -3.29
N PHE A 928 1.95 -0.49 -2.40
CA PHE A 928 1.20 -1.69 -2.78
C PHE A 928 0.13 -2.03 -1.74
N TYR A 929 -0.87 -2.80 -2.15
CA TYR A 929 -1.91 -3.32 -1.27
C TYR A 929 -1.64 -4.78 -0.89
N SER A 930 -1.83 -5.12 0.39
CA SER A 930 -1.85 -6.51 0.84
C SER A 930 -2.66 -6.64 2.13
N LYS A 931 -3.58 -7.62 2.16
CA LYS A 931 -4.34 -8.05 3.35
C LYS A 931 -4.92 -6.87 4.17
N GLY A 932 -5.66 -5.98 3.51
CA GLY A 932 -6.34 -4.84 4.17
C GLY A 932 -5.40 -3.70 4.57
N ARG A 933 -4.20 -3.64 4.00
CA ARG A 933 -3.20 -2.60 4.27
C ARG A 933 -2.66 -2.01 2.98
N VAL A 934 -2.37 -0.72 3.00
CA VAL A 934 -1.50 -0.06 2.02
C VAL A 934 -0.11 0.07 2.63
N TYR A 935 0.87 -0.49 1.95
CA TYR A 935 2.30 -0.38 2.26
C TYR A 935 2.91 0.67 1.34
N TYR A 936 3.82 1.50 1.85
CA TYR A 936 4.40 2.58 1.08
C TYR A 936 5.78 3.02 1.59
N SER A 937 6.59 3.52 0.66
CA SER A 937 7.86 4.19 0.94
C SER A 937 7.74 5.70 0.78
N LEU A 938 8.58 6.44 1.49
CA LEU A 938 8.67 7.89 1.41
C LEU A 938 10.05 8.31 0.89
N ALA A 939 10.09 9.36 0.08
CA ALA A 939 11.34 9.88 -0.48
C ALA A 939 12.37 10.17 0.62
N GLY A 940 13.59 9.65 0.44
CA GLY A 940 14.70 9.83 1.38
C GLY A 940 14.59 9.03 2.68
N GLN A 941 13.54 8.23 2.89
CA GLN A 941 13.37 7.42 4.10
C GLN A 941 13.66 5.95 3.84
N SER A 942 14.55 5.36 4.65
CA SER A 942 14.97 3.97 4.52
C SER A 942 13.94 2.94 5.00
N THR A 943 12.85 3.40 5.61
CA THR A 943 11.82 2.61 6.27
C THR A 943 10.60 2.39 5.39
N LEU A 944 10.00 1.20 5.46
CA LEU A 944 8.69 0.93 4.88
C LEU A 944 7.58 1.21 5.89
N PHE A 945 6.50 1.86 5.45
CA PHE A 945 5.35 2.19 6.28
C PHE A 945 4.11 1.42 5.83
N TRP A 946 3.14 1.31 6.72
CA TRP A 946 1.81 0.83 6.36
C TRP A 946 0.69 1.53 7.13
N ARG A 947 -0.49 1.53 6.51
CA ARG A 947 -1.77 1.96 7.10
C ARG A 947 -2.84 0.93 6.73
N GLY A 948 -3.88 0.81 7.56
CA GLY A 948 -5.08 0.08 7.14
C GLY A 948 -5.66 0.68 5.86
N PHE A 949 -6.25 -0.15 5.00
CA PHE A 949 -6.89 0.31 3.77
C PHE A 949 -8.11 -0.55 3.41
N ALA A 950 -9.25 0.11 3.18
CA ALA A 950 -10.48 -0.50 2.67
C ALA A 950 -10.73 -0.08 1.22
N PRO A 951 -10.52 -0.97 0.22
CA PRO A 951 -10.77 -0.65 -1.20
C PRO A 951 -12.20 -0.18 -1.51
N ASP A 952 -13.18 -0.65 -0.73
CA ASP A 952 -14.59 -0.32 -0.90
C ASP A 952 -14.87 1.19 -0.87
N THR A 953 -14.39 1.84 0.19
CA THR A 953 -14.56 3.28 0.40
C THR A 953 -13.32 4.09 -0.01
N GLY A 954 -12.16 3.46 -0.14
CA GLY A 954 -10.88 4.15 -0.22
C GLY A 954 -10.38 4.70 1.11
N THR A 955 -10.97 4.25 2.24
CA THR A 955 -10.57 4.71 3.57
C THR A 955 -9.15 4.25 3.88
N VAL A 956 -8.29 5.22 4.21
CA VAL A 956 -6.96 4.98 4.76
C VAL A 956 -7.00 5.17 6.28
N GLY A 957 -6.43 4.21 7.01
CA GLY A 957 -6.34 4.23 8.47
C GLY A 957 -5.62 5.47 9.00
N ALA A 958 -6.16 6.04 10.07
CA ALA A 958 -5.66 7.27 10.69
C ALA A 958 -4.21 7.15 11.21
N GLU A 959 -3.85 5.98 11.75
CA GLU A 959 -2.54 5.70 12.34
C GLU A 959 -1.55 5.16 11.30
N ARG A 960 -0.35 5.75 11.28
CA ARG A 960 0.79 5.21 10.53
C ARG A 960 1.50 4.17 11.37
N ASN A 961 1.84 3.06 10.74
CA ASN A 961 2.69 2.05 11.32
C ASN A 961 4.00 1.93 10.54
N THR A 962 5.05 1.56 11.26
CA THR A 962 6.35 1.26 10.68
C THR A 962 6.47 -0.25 10.52
N VAL A 963 6.96 -0.71 9.37
CA VAL A 963 7.36 -2.11 9.18
C VAL A 963 8.68 -2.32 9.91
N THR A 964 8.68 -3.18 10.93
CA THR A 964 9.86 -3.41 11.76
C THR A 964 11.02 -4.01 10.94
N GLY A 965 12.25 -3.54 11.21
CA GLY A 965 13.47 -4.13 10.64
C GLY A 965 13.81 -3.71 9.21
N THR A 966 13.06 -2.78 8.61
CA THR A 966 13.35 -2.32 7.25
C THR A 966 14.42 -1.23 7.22
N THR A 967 15.49 -1.48 6.48
CA THR A 967 16.51 -0.50 6.10
C THR A 967 16.79 -0.68 4.60
N GLY A 968 16.74 0.39 3.81
CA GLY A 968 17.07 0.35 2.36
C GLY A 968 15.95 0.74 1.39
N PHE A 969 14.82 1.26 1.87
CA PHE A 969 13.72 1.71 0.99
C PHE A 969 13.81 3.17 0.52
N ALA A 970 14.90 3.88 0.84
CA ALA A 970 15.06 5.30 0.50
C ALA A 970 15.08 5.55 -1.02
N ASP A 971 15.56 4.57 -1.78
CA ASP A 971 15.66 4.60 -3.24
C ASP A 971 14.51 3.82 -3.95
N ALA A 972 13.47 3.39 -3.21
CA ALA A 972 12.36 2.66 -3.81
C ALA A 972 11.49 3.58 -4.69
N GLY A 973 11.27 3.21 -5.95
CA GLY A 973 10.42 3.90 -6.94
C GLY A 973 9.27 3.05 -7.47
N GLY A 974 9.23 1.78 -7.08
CA GLY A 974 8.16 0.85 -7.39
C GLY A 974 8.18 -0.28 -6.37
N LEU A 975 6.99 -0.70 -5.94
CA LEU A 975 6.81 -1.80 -5.00
C LEU A 975 5.60 -2.61 -5.43
N PHE A 976 5.73 -3.92 -5.50
CA PHE A 976 4.59 -4.82 -5.62
C PHE A 976 4.89 -6.15 -4.95
N LEU A 977 3.84 -6.81 -4.48
CA LEU A 977 3.92 -8.08 -3.80
C LEU A 977 3.27 -9.16 -4.67
N ASP A 978 3.96 -10.28 -4.83
CA ASP A 978 3.42 -11.49 -5.45
C ASP A 978 3.66 -12.67 -4.51
N GLY A 979 2.57 -13.24 -4.00
CA GLY A 979 2.62 -14.25 -2.94
C GLY A 979 3.46 -13.79 -1.75
N ASP A 980 4.53 -14.54 -1.47
CA ASP A 980 5.49 -14.29 -0.40
C ASP A 980 6.78 -13.63 -0.90
N THR A 981 6.73 -12.92 -2.04
CA THR A 981 7.89 -12.20 -2.62
C THR A 981 7.56 -10.73 -2.84
N LEU A 982 8.35 -9.86 -2.22
CA LEU A 982 8.32 -8.41 -2.43
C LEU A 982 9.30 -8.03 -3.54
N TYR A 983 8.81 -7.28 -4.53
CA TYR A 983 9.62 -6.70 -5.59
C TYR A 983 9.79 -5.20 -5.37
N VAL A 984 11.01 -4.72 -5.60
CA VAL A 984 11.42 -3.34 -5.37
C VAL A 984 12.15 -2.83 -6.60
N VAL A 985 11.70 -1.70 -7.13
CA VAL A 985 12.38 -0.97 -8.20
C VAL A 985 13.22 0.15 -7.60
N SER A 986 14.49 0.21 -7.96
CA SER A 986 15.40 1.30 -7.60
C SER A 986 15.21 2.52 -8.51
N ARG A 987 15.06 3.71 -7.94
CA ARG A 987 14.96 4.98 -8.69
C ARG A 987 16.31 5.37 -9.28
N SER A 988 17.39 5.14 -8.55
CA SER A 988 18.74 5.50 -9.00
C SER A 988 19.26 4.58 -10.11
N THR A 989 19.04 3.26 -10.01
CA THR A 989 19.66 2.27 -10.92
C THR A 989 18.70 1.69 -11.95
N GLY A 990 17.38 1.75 -11.71
CA GLY A 990 16.37 1.07 -12.52
C GLY A 990 16.34 -0.45 -12.41
N ASN A 991 17.09 -1.01 -11.46
CA ASN A 991 17.05 -2.42 -11.14
C ASN A 991 15.72 -2.80 -10.47
N LEU A 992 15.18 -3.96 -10.87
CA LEU A 992 14.13 -4.70 -10.17
C LEU A 992 14.79 -5.77 -9.29
N ALA A 993 14.65 -5.63 -7.98
CA ALA A 993 15.11 -6.61 -7.00
C ALA A 993 13.93 -7.32 -6.33
N SER A 994 14.14 -8.55 -5.89
CA SER A 994 13.16 -9.34 -5.11
C SER A 994 13.72 -9.69 -3.73
N MET A 995 12.85 -9.78 -2.72
CA MET A 995 13.14 -10.34 -1.40
C MET A 995 11.94 -11.11 -0.84
N ALA A 996 12.17 -12.04 0.09
CA ALA A 996 11.07 -12.79 0.68
C ALA A 996 10.19 -11.91 1.58
N TRP A 997 8.93 -12.27 1.74
CA TRP A 997 7.93 -11.54 2.50
C TRP A 997 7.14 -12.50 3.38
N SER A 998 7.08 -12.22 4.68
CA SER A 998 6.32 -13.05 5.62
C SER A 998 5.83 -12.20 6.79
N GLY A 999 4.63 -12.49 7.30
CA GLY A 999 4.07 -11.78 8.45
C GLY A 999 3.90 -10.26 8.26
N GLY A 1000 3.89 -9.77 7.02
CA GLY A 1000 3.81 -8.33 6.72
C GLY A 1000 5.14 -7.59 6.83
N VAL A 1001 6.28 -8.30 6.86
CA VAL A 1001 7.64 -7.75 6.87
C VAL A 1001 8.49 -8.40 5.77
N PRO A 1002 9.46 -7.69 5.18
CA PRO A 1002 10.45 -8.31 4.31
C PRO A 1002 11.41 -9.18 5.14
N THR A 1003 11.86 -10.29 4.55
CA THR A 1003 12.77 -11.26 5.14
C THR A 1003 13.87 -11.63 4.14
N GLY A 1004 15.09 -11.84 4.64
CA GLY A 1004 16.25 -12.14 3.79
C GLY A 1004 16.83 -10.92 3.06
N THR A 1005 17.74 -11.18 2.13
CA THR A 1005 18.47 -10.16 1.36
C THR A 1005 17.85 -9.93 -0.01
N ALA A 1006 17.86 -8.68 -0.48
CA ALA A 1006 17.43 -8.32 -1.82
C ALA A 1006 18.33 -8.98 -2.89
N THR A 1007 17.72 -9.53 -3.94
CA THR A 1007 18.41 -10.09 -5.11
C THR A 1007 17.96 -9.36 -6.36
N VAL A 1008 18.89 -8.78 -7.12
CA VAL A 1008 18.58 -8.15 -8.42
C VAL A 1008 18.15 -9.23 -9.42
N ARG A 1009 17.00 -9.04 -10.07
CA ARG A 1009 16.40 -9.99 -11.02
C ARG A 1009 16.48 -9.50 -12.46
N SER A 1010 16.32 -8.20 -12.65
CA SER A 1010 16.28 -7.55 -13.95
C SER A 1010 16.72 -6.08 -13.79
N GLY A 1011 17.25 -5.47 -14.83
CA GLY A 1011 17.83 -4.15 -14.75
C GLY A 1011 18.71 -3.80 -15.95
N PRO A 1012 19.10 -2.52 -16.10
CA PRO A 1012 19.88 -2.07 -17.25
C PRO A 1012 21.19 -2.83 -17.48
N SER A 1013 21.83 -3.33 -16.41
CA SER A 1013 23.07 -4.13 -16.51
C SER A 1013 22.86 -5.64 -16.53
N VAL A 1014 21.61 -6.11 -16.48
CA VAL A 1014 21.25 -7.54 -16.42
C VAL A 1014 20.64 -7.99 -17.74
N ASP A 1015 19.65 -7.25 -18.24
CA ASP A 1015 18.84 -7.62 -19.40
C ASP A 1015 18.38 -6.41 -20.23
N ASP A 1016 19.06 -5.27 -20.07
CA ASP A 1016 18.77 -4.00 -20.74
C ASP A 1016 17.35 -3.45 -20.46
N VAL A 1017 16.68 -3.96 -19.42
CA VAL A 1017 15.35 -3.46 -19.00
C VAL A 1017 15.50 -2.46 -17.86
N ASP A 1018 14.98 -1.25 -18.10
CA ASP A 1018 14.87 -0.24 -17.07
C ASP A 1018 13.45 -0.24 -16.46
N TRP A 1019 13.36 -0.52 -15.16
CA TRP A 1019 12.09 -0.61 -14.45
C TRP A 1019 11.56 0.72 -13.91
N ARG A 1020 12.30 1.83 -14.05
CA ARG A 1020 11.89 3.13 -13.49
C ARG A 1020 10.56 3.62 -14.05
N GLY A 1021 9.81 4.29 -13.18
CA GLY A 1021 8.55 4.99 -13.40
C GLY A 1021 8.16 5.74 -12.12
N THR A 1022 7.19 6.66 -12.20
CA THR A 1022 6.60 7.29 -10.99
C THR A 1022 5.74 6.31 -10.20
N SER A 1023 5.31 5.23 -10.87
CA SER A 1023 4.79 4.04 -10.22
C SER A 1023 5.05 2.79 -11.06
N VAL A 1024 5.34 1.69 -10.37
CA VAL A 1024 5.41 0.35 -10.95
C VAL A 1024 4.51 -0.57 -10.15
N PHE A 1025 3.59 -1.26 -10.83
CA PHE A 1025 2.61 -2.15 -10.18
C PHE A 1025 2.28 -3.35 -11.07
N VAL A 1026 1.81 -4.43 -10.44
CA VAL A 1026 1.24 -5.58 -11.16
C VAL A 1026 -0.25 -5.32 -11.37
N GLY A 1027 -0.73 -5.63 -12.56
CA GLY A 1027 -2.13 -5.41 -12.96
C GLY A 1027 -2.68 -6.57 -13.79
N PRO A 1028 -3.90 -6.40 -14.34
CA PRO A 1028 -4.61 -7.43 -15.10
C PRO A 1028 -3.94 -7.85 -16.41
#